data_AF-A0A2F0AP89-F1
#
_entry.id   AF-A0A2F0AP89-F1
#
_cell.length_a   1.000
_cell.length_b   1.000
_cell.length_c   1.000
_cell.angle_alpha   90.00
_cell.angle_beta   90.00
_cell.angle_gamma   90.00
#
_symmetry.space_group_name_H-M   'P 1'
#
loop_
_entity.id
_entity.type
_entity.pdbx_description
1 polymer ?
#
loop_
_entity_poly.entity_id
_entity_poly.type
_entity_poly.pdbx_seq_one_letter_code
_entity_poly.pdbx_strand_id
1 'polypeptide(L)'
;MTNFKKLANGRWFLAIALALALGCGGDGADGGTGGTGGMGGSIAPDEGIDEGVPDEGIGNPDAADAGSTECDCPRELTCDEQGECVEVAPCEGDTQCNEGRICVDGACAGGCADDAACAAADPNLPICFDGRCGQCETDDQCFGAGTCDVQQHRCVEPAVCSDSRECLGNRVCVGGECEDTPDCREDGVNCPPGQLCSDAGQCLRDPSGACESDADCPVLGHVCLEERSGNICGPCQEDADCPMGMQCRVRADGNACAEPDTCSNDEECIGSRVCLNGTCDLPQCADDVYEDNETADTATPIIAGLLRGLVSCGDDADWFEFTLPANNAATISLRQQDNLANLNLSIRNADGAELVSAQSDQPVEAVVVGPFPSEQTIYAVVDQEQPYGIGAFVLDVALVDEGEACIDDANENGAGDDRPETGRQVRAPGELGFSGDLSGRLCPDDLDYICFATQVREEVSIDIDVTSGDAVVAGRVIRVDGEPVRNTDGEWSRQGGETVNFRAGAGPYCLELSARSGSGSYRVSMTAVPSAVLRLCEDASPLQLQRGEASVQAQLNQDDEFSPICAGGEADGGEMIYSVSFDDAADLPVLMTATVSGLAGGTLGDPVVSIRSNCGDASSEVACSIGQRDPLDPNFSQRTPATARAAITELGTYYIAVDGVDIGERPNYRLDVDTAPLAVEPDNDRCNQAQELAFNPDGVTVFGVNLDRANDDLSGCAGDGGPDVVYRLTFLERANVRLQAAAAGDAFAVSAFLGADCRARDANVCGFGFETEVEPGVYYLVIDGSDANSRGRVTVQMNVESVGAAPANEVCDSAAVLESAGGQLLASTQSANDDYRLLDANLCTGNNTLGGDVVYTLSSPQDQMMYVEAIPENGWDLSLYVVSDCSNPARRRIACSDGALTEAAVFDVAADEPVFVIVDGSNEEAGPFQLRWGVAECRLDVDCAEGQCIDYTCIVP
;
A
#
# COMPACT_ATOMS: atom_id res chain seq x y z
N MET A 1 -56.90 -30.63 15.41
CA MET A 1 -57.89 -29.69 14.85
C MET A 1 -57.41 -29.38 13.44
N THR A 2 -58.06 -29.88 12.36
CA THR A 2 -59.18 -29.25 11.61
C THR A 2 -58.83 -27.88 11.01
N ASN A 3 -59.00 -27.54 9.72
CA ASN A 3 -59.58 -28.18 8.50
C ASN A 3 -59.22 -27.29 7.27
N PHE A 4 -59.30 -27.62 5.96
CA PHE A 4 -59.57 -28.86 5.19
C PHE A 4 -59.23 -28.63 3.67
N LYS A 5 -58.58 -29.60 2.98
CA LYS A 5 -58.84 -30.02 1.55
C LYS A 5 -58.48 -29.03 0.39
N LYS A 6 -58.23 -29.41 -0.89
CA LYS A 6 -57.97 -30.71 -1.60
C LYS A 6 -57.54 -30.47 -3.09
N LEU A 7 -56.66 -31.34 -3.64
CA LEU A 7 -56.66 -32.04 -4.97
C LEU A 7 -56.98 -31.30 -6.31
N ALA A 8 -56.56 -31.73 -7.51
CA ALA A 8 -55.49 -32.65 -7.98
C ALA A 8 -55.44 -32.73 -9.53
N ASN A 9 -54.34 -33.30 -10.06
CA ASN A 9 -54.13 -34.06 -11.31
C ASN A 9 -55.25 -34.17 -12.38
N GLY A 10 -54.90 -34.00 -13.67
CA GLY A 10 -55.60 -34.72 -14.76
C GLY A 10 -55.36 -34.25 -16.21
N ARG A 11 -54.78 -35.10 -17.06
CA ARG A 11 -54.77 -35.01 -18.54
C ARG A 11 -56.19 -35.12 -19.14
N TRP A 12 -56.41 -34.75 -20.43
CA TRP A 12 -56.92 -35.63 -21.52
C TRP A 12 -57.35 -34.84 -22.82
N PHE A 13 -56.58 -35.01 -23.91
CA PHE A 13 -56.98 -35.20 -25.34
C PHE A 13 -57.88 -34.24 -26.17
N LEU A 14 -57.53 -34.21 -27.48
CA LEU A 14 -58.37 -34.03 -28.70
C LEU A 14 -58.78 -32.60 -29.14
N ALA A 15 -59.11 -32.32 -30.42
CA ALA A 15 -58.28 -32.26 -31.66
C ALA A 15 -59.10 -31.55 -32.80
N ILE A 16 -58.51 -31.42 -34.01
CA ILE A 16 -59.16 -31.19 -35.33
C ILE A 16 -59.65 -29.74 -35.63
N ALA A 17 -59.53 -29.15 -36.85
CA ALA A 17 -58.63 -29.33 -38.02
C ALA A 17 -58.92 -28.27 -39.13
N LEU A 18 -58.11 -28.27 -40.21
CA LEU A 18 -58.42 -27.82 -41.61
C LEU A 18 -58.54 -26.28 -41.87
N ALA A 19 -58.17 -25.72 -43.05
CA ALA A 19 -57.41 -26.23 -44.21
C ALA A 19 -56.99 -25.12 -45.22
N LEU A 20 -55.88 -25.34 -45.96
CA LEU A 20 -55.67 -25.16 -47.43
C LEU A 20 -55.90 -23.76 -48.09
N ALA A 21 -55.23 -23.35 -49.21
CA ALA A 21 -54.22 -24.00 -50.07
C ALA A 21 -53.58 -23.06 -51.14
N LEU A 22 -52.33 -23.39 -51.55
CA LEU A 22 -51.72 -23.29 -52.91
C LEU A 22 -51.56 -21.92 -53.63
N GLY A 23 -50.51 -21.65 -54.43
CA GLY A 23 -49.25 -22.39 -54.66
C GLY A 23 -48.60 -22.16 -56.06
N CYS A 24 -47.28 -22.47 -56.20
CA CYS A 24 -46.45 -22.52 -57.44
C CYS A 24 -46.22 -21.18 -58.21
N GLY A 25 -45.11 -20.91 -58.93
CA GLY A 25 -43.90 -21.70 -59.28
C GLY A 25 -43.75 -21.91 -60.82
N GLY A 26 -42.58 -21.76 -61.47
CA GLY A 26 -41.21 -21.44 -61.04
C GLY A 26 -40.21 -21.36 -62.23
N ASP A 27 -38.89 -21.45 -61.96
CA ASP A 27 -37.72 -21.59 -62.87
C ASP A 27 -37.31 -20.43 -63.83
N GLY A 28 -35.99 -20.26 -64.07
CA GLY A 28 -35.41 -19.42 -65.15
C GLY A 28 -33.95 -18.98 -64.92
N ALA A 29 -33.07 -19.09 -65.94
CA ALA A 29 -31.62 -18.84 -65.84
C ALA A 29 -31.07 -17.85 -66.91
N ASP A 30 -29.75 -17.60 -66.84
CA ASP A 30 -28.85 -16.99 -67.83
C ASP A 30 -28.87 -15.47 -68.13
N GLY A 31 -27.77 -14.78 -67.78
CA GLY A 31 -26.83 -14.28 -68.81
C GLY A 31 -26.81 -12.79 -69.22
N GLY A 32 -25.70 -12.09 -68.91
CA GLY A 32 -24.92 -11.41 -69.95
C GLY A 32 -24.84 -9.86 -70.04
N THR A 33 -23.60 -9.37 -70.04
CA THR A 33 -23.05 -8.24 -70.84
C THR A 33 -23.57 -6.79 -70.71
N GLY A 34 -22.74 -5.99 -70.02
CA GLY A 34 -22.32 -4.58 -70.23
C GLY A 34 -22.91 -3.62 -71.30
N GLY A 35 -22.88 -2.32 -70.97
CA GLY A 35 -23.15 -1.18 -71.86
C GLY A 35 -22.53 0.13 -71.34
N THR A 36 -22.20 1.09 -72.22
CA THR A 36 -21.34 2.26 -71.92
C THR A 36 -21.95 3.63 -72.26
N GLY A 37 -21.61 4.66 -71.48
CA GLY A 37 -21.70 6.09 -71.84
C GLY A 37 -22.99 6.81 -71.40
N GLY A 38 -23.04 8.16 -71.33
CA GLY A 38 -21.96 9.15 -71.52
C GLY A 38 -22.50 10.55 -71.90
N MET A 39 -21.70 11.61 -71.67
CA MET A 39 -22.05 13.05 -71.84
C MET A 39 -23.09 13.58 -70.82
N GLY A 40 -23.12 14.87 -70.43
CA GLY A 40 -22.21 16.00 -70.74
C GLY A 40 -22.96 17.28 -71.10
N GLY A 41 -22.84 18.36 -70.31
CA GLY A 41 -23.44 19.66 -70.61
C GLY A 41 -23.12 20.74 -69.55
N SER A 42 -22.71 21.91 -70.00
CA SER A 42 -22.32 23.08 -69.17
C SER A 42 -23.13 24.32 -69.54
N ILE A 43 -23.09 25.37 -68.69
CA ILE A 43 -23.06 26.83 -69.00
C ILE A 43 -23.45 27.68 -67.76
N ALA A 44 -22.86 28.88 -67.64
CA ALA A 44 -23.13 29.97 -66.68
C ALA A 44 -23.13 31.32 -67.48
N PRO A 45 -23.03 32.55 -66.93
CA PRO A 45 -23.21 33.11 -65.56
C PRO A 45 -24.18 34.34 -65.57
N ASP A 46 -24.20 35.21 -64.53
CA ASP A 46 -24.17 36.70 -64.65
C ASP A 46 -23.89 37.45 -63.30
N GLU A 47 -23.75 38.79 -63.30
CA GLU A 47 -23.13 39.64 -62.24
C GLU A 47 -24.02 40.68 -61.48
N GLY A 48 -23.52 41.23 -60.35
CA GLY A 48 -23.87 42.54 -59.71
C GLY A 48 -25.10 42.62 -58.78
N ILE A 49 -25.42 43.69 -58.01
CA ILE A 49 -24.78 44.92 -57.42
C ILE A 49 -25.75 45.42 -56.27
N ASP A 50 -25.60 46.47 -55.43
CA ASP A 50 -24.90 47.78 -55.40
C ASP A 50 -24.75 48.32 -53.91
N GLU A 51 -24.36 49.58 -53.66
CA GLU A 51 -24.00 50.17 -52.32
C GLU A 51 -25.13 50.77 -51.41
N GLY A 52 -25.00 50.65 -50.07
CA GLY A 52 -24.65 51.80 -49.18
C GLY A 52 -25.57 52.41 -48.07
N VAL A 53 -25.18 52.28 -46.77
CA VAL A 53 -24.96 53.34 -45.70
C VAL A 53 -26.11 54.34 -45.27
N PRO A 54 -26.32 54.79 -43.98
CA PRO A 54 -26.01 54.29 -42.60
C PRO A 54 -27.13 54.49 -41.50
N ASP A 55 -26.75 54.27 -40.22
CA ASP A 55 -27.06 55.03 -38.97
C ASP A 55 -28.15 54.65 -37.92
N GLU A 56 -27.83 55.10 -36.69
CA GLU A 56 -28.23 54.77 -35.30
C GLU A 56 -29.72 54.66 -34.89
N GLY A 57 -29.97 53.97 -33.75
CA GLY A 57 -31.15 54.21 -32.89
C GLY A 57 -31.45 53.17 -31.79
N ILE A 58 -31.06 53.43 -30.53
CA ILE A 58 -31.48 52.64 -29.34
C ILE A 58 -32.59 53.40 -28.58
N GLY A 59 -33.71 52.75 -28.25
CA GLY A 59 -34.68 53.30 -27.27
C GLY A 59 -36.10 52.71 -27.27
N ASN A 60 -36.43 51.94 -26.22
CA ASN A 60 -37.81 51.57 -25.79
C ASN A 60 -38.55 52.83 -25.20
N PRO A 61 -39.87 52.86 -24.87
CA PRO A 61 -40.74 51.72 -24.53
C PRO A 61 -42.24 51.76 -24.96
N ASP A 62 -42.97 50.72 -24.53
CA ASP A 62 -44.41 50.62 -24.22
C ASP A 62 -45.48 50.82 -25.33
N ALA A 63 -46.12 49.72 -25.76
CA ALA A 63 -47.45 49.31 -25.24
C ALA A 63 -48.30 48.45 -26.23
N ALA A 64 -48.43 47.16 -25.93
CA ALA A 64 -49.56 46.24 -26.20
C ALA A 64 -50.45 46.40 -27.46
N ASP A 65 -50.45 45.36 -28.30
CA ASP A 65 -51.68 44.76 -28.84
C ASP A 65 -51.59 43.23 -28.65
N ALA A 66 -52.73 42.54 -28.57
CA ALA A 66 -52.80 41.11 -28.23
C ALA A 66 -53.80 40.39 -29.15
N GLY A 67 -53.30 39.58 -30.08
CA GLY A 67 -54.13 39.05 -31.19
C GLY A 67 -53.77 37.67 -31.75
N SER A 68 -52.62 37.08 -31.40
CA SER A 68 -52.27 35.71 -31.80
C SER A 68 -51.24 35.12 -30.84
N THR A 69 -51.57 33.99 -30.20
CA THR A 69 -50.59 33.13 -29.53
C THR A 69 -49.84 32.31 -30.57
N GLU A 70 -48.89 32.96 -31.23
CA GLU A 70 -47.75 32.28 -31.82
C GLU A 70 -46.90 31.81 -30.64
N CYS A 71 -47.21 30.62 -30.12
CA CYS A 71 -46.42 30.03 -29.03
C CYS A 71 -45.16 29.45 -29.67
N ASP A 72 -44.04 30.13 -29.44
CA ASP A 72 -42.73 29.78 -29.99
C ASP A 72 -42.18 28.57 -29.23
N CYS A 73 -42.71 27.39 -29.55
CA CYS A 73 -42.38 26.15 -28.87
C CYS A 73 -40.92 25.73 -29.16
N PRO A 74 -40.13 25.39 -28.14
CA PRO A 74 -38.81 24.82 -28.36
C PRO A 74 -38.95 23.43 -29.00
N ARG A 75 -38.09 23.14 -30.00
CA ARG A 75 -38.15 21.95 -30.87
C ARG A 75 -39.44 21.93 -31.71
N GLU A 76 -39.77 20.82 -32.37
CA GLU A 76 -40.89 20.73 -33.34
C GLU A 76 -42.23 20.33 -32.68
N LEU A 77 -42.50 20.85 -31.48
CA LEU A 77 -43.73 20.60 -30.73
C LEU A 77 -44.92 21.41 -31.31
N THR A 78 -46.15 20.97 -31.03
CA THR A 78 -47.37 21.69 -31.44
C THR A 78 -48.04 22.39 -30.26
N CYS A 79 -48.74 23.50 -30.52
CA CYS A 79 -49.60 24.15 -29.54
C CYS A 79 -50.90 23.36 -29.35
N ASP A 80 -51.44 23.32 -28.13
CA ASP A 80 -52.81 22.88 -27.86
C ASP A 80 -53.84 24.05 -27.91
N GLU A 81 -55.11 23.79 -27.55
CA GLU A 81 -56.15 24.83 -27.48
C GLU A 81 -55.99 25.80 -26.27
N GLN A 82 -55.03 25.56 -25.38
CA GLN A 82 -54.72 26.38 -24.22
C GLN A 82 -53.50 27.28 -24.48
N GLY A 83 -52.66 26.92 -25.45
CA GLY A 83 -51.42 27.60 -25.80
C GLY A 83 -50.19 26.97 -25.14
N GLU A 84 -50.29 25.74 -24.64
CA GLU A 84 -49.15 24.97 -24.11
C GLU A 84 -48.55 24.08 -25.21
N CYS A 85 -47.24 23.86 -25.15
CA CYS A 85 -46.51 23.03 -26.12
C CYS A 85 -46.65 21.55 -25.76
N VAL A 86 -47.12 20.75 -26.71
CA VAL A 86 -47.40 19.32 -26.55
C VAL A 86 -46.79 18.49 -27.70
N GLU A 87 -46.54 17.22 -27.40
CA GLU A 87 -45.93 16.25 -28.32
C GLU A 87 -46.81 15.97 -29.54
N VAL A 88 -46.19 15.77 -30.71
CA VAL A 88 -46.91 15.46 -31.95
C VAL A 88 -47.20 13.97 -32.02
N ALA A 89 -48.43 13.60 -32.39
CA ALA A 89 -48.87 12.21 -32.50
C ALA A 89 -49.64 11.95 -33.82
N PRO A 90 -49.12 11.09 -34.73
CA PRO A 90 -47.82 10.41 -34.64
C PRO A 90 -46.65 11.39 -34.77
N CYS A 91 -45.54 11.10 -34.10
CA CYS A 91 -44.27 11.79 -34.33
C CYS A 91 -43.56 11.24 -35.57
N GLU A 92 -42.78 12.07 -36.25
CA GLU A 92 -41.91 11.68 -37.36
C GLU A 92 -40.41 11.77 -37.01
N GLY A 93 -40.05 12.31 -35.85
CA GLY A 93 -38.68 12.37 -35.33
C GLY A 93 -38.58 12.89 -33.88
N ASP A 94 -37.40 12.75 -33.29
CA ASP A 94 -37.13 13.00 -31.86
C ASP A 94 -37.16 14.50 -31.48
N THR A 95 -37.25 15.39 -32.47
CA THR A 95 -37.57 16.82 -32.33
C THR A 95 -39.02 17.08 -31.93
N GLN A 96 -39.94 16.13 -32.14
CA GLN A 96 -41.39 16.29 -31.96
C GLN A 96 -41.91 15.69 -30.63
N CYS A 97 -40.98 15.25 -29.79
CA CYS A 97 -41.19 14.74 -28.45
C CYS A 97 -40.58 15.69 -27.41
N ASN A 98 -41.06 15.61 -26.16
CA ASN A 98 -40.53 16.43 -25.07
C ASN A 98 -39.10 15.99 -24.69
N GLU A 99 -38.39 16.85 -23.96
CA GLU A 99 -37.04 16.58 -23.47
C GLU A 99 -36.97 15.27 -22.65
N GLY A 100 -35.94 14.45 -22.89
CA GLY A 100 -35.82 13.08 -22.36
C GLY A 100 -36.71 12.03 -23.04
N ARG A 101 -37.34 12.34 -24.18
CA ARG A 101 -38.25 11.42 -24.91
C ARG A 101 -37.97 11.41 -26.41
N ILE A 102 -38.08 10.21 -27.00
CA ILE A 102 -37.72 9.92 -28.40
C ILE A 102 -38.91 9.28 -29.14
N CYS A 103 -38.93 9.42 -30.46
CA CYS A 103 -39.96 8.87 -31.34
C CYS A 103 -39.65 7.40 -31.71
N VAL A 104 -40.54 6.49 -31.33
CA VAL A 104 -40.46 5.06 -31.63
C VAL A 104 -41.80 4.60 -32.23
N ASP A 105 -41.77 4.04 -33.43
CA ASP A 105 -42.94 3.60 -34.20
C ASP A 105 -44.09 4.65 -34.31
N GLY A 106 -43.71 5.93 -34.30
CA GLY A 106 -44.65 7.06 -34.38
C GLY A 106 -45.27 7.48 -33.05
N ALA A 107 -44.76 7.00 -31.91
CA ALA A 107 -45.14 7.47 -30.58
C ALA A 107 -43.91 7.93 -29.79
N CYS A 108 -44.04 9.02 -29.03
CA CYS A 108 -43.00 9.44 -28.09
C CYS A 108 -42.90 8.44 -26.94
N ALA A 109 -41.81 7.67 -26.87
CA ALA A 109 -41.49 6.75 -25.80
C ALA A 109 -40.75 7.47 -24.65
N GLY A 110 -40.34 6.75 -23.61
CA GLY A 110 -39.25 7.20 -22.75
C GLY A 110 -37.94 7.04 -23.51
N GLY A 111 -37.14 8.11 -23.58
CA GLY A 111 -35.72 7.99 -23.89
C GLY A 111 -34.93 7.91 -22.58
N CYS A 112 -33.63 8.08 -22.68
CA CYS A 112 -32.73 8.24 -21.54
C CYS A 112 -31.98 9.58 -21.62
N ALA A 113 -31.44 10.01 -20.49
CA ALA A 113 -30.51 11.14 -20.38
C ALA A 113 -29.10 10.67 -19.94
N ASP A 114 -29.04 9.53 -19.25
CA ASP A 114 -27.87 8.92 -18.65
C ASP A 114 -28.12 7.41 -18.49
N ASP A 115 -27.05 6.65 -18.20
CA ASP A 115 -27.09 5.19 -17.99
C ASP A 115 -27.96 4.80 -16.79
N ALA A 116 -28.02 5.63 -15.75
CA ALA A 116 -28.82 5.36 -14.56
C ALA A 116 -30.33 5.34 -14.89
N ALA A 117 -30.80 6.21 -15.78
CA ALA A 117 -32.17 6.21 -16.30
C ALA A 117 -32.46 4.93 -17.11
N CYS A 118 -31.48 4.41 -17.85
CA CYS A 118 -31.61 3.15 -18.58
C CYS A 118 -31.65 1.93 -17.64
N ALA A 119 -30.66 1.79 -16.75
CA ALA A 119 -30.60 0.70 -15.78
C ALA A 119 -31.81 0.67 -14.83
N ALA A 120 -32.41 1.83 -14.53
CA ALA A 120 -33.66 1.93 -13.76
C ALA A 120 -34.92 1.57 -14.57
N ALA A 121 -34.89 1.65 -15.90
CA ALA A 121 -36.02 1.34 -16.79
C ALA A 121 -36.03 -0.13 -17.24
N ASP A 122 -34.89 -0.65 -17.69
CA ASP A 122 -34.64 -2.08 -17.90
C ASP A 122 -33.17 -2.41 -17.55
N PRO A 123 -32.89 -3.09 -16.42
CA PRO A 123 -31.54 -3.45 -16.02
C PRO A 123 -30.74 -4.28 -17.05
N ASN A 124 -31.39 -4.85 -18.06
CA ASN A 124 -30.73 -5.60 -19.13
C ASN A 124 -30.18 -4.68 -20.24
N LEU A 125 -30.61 -3.42 -20.31
CA LEU A 125 -30.20 -2.43 -21.31
C LEU A 125 -29.58 -1.19 -20.60
N PRO A 126 -28.51 -1.33 -19.81
CA PRO A 126 -28.10 -0.29 -18.87
C PRO A 126 -27.44 0.95 -19.48
N ILE A 127 -26.99 0.92 -20.74
CA ILE A 127 -26.20 2.00 -21.35
C ILE A 127 -27.11 2.93 -22.18
N CYS A 128 -26.95 4.24 -22.01
CA CYS A 128 -27.64 5.30 -22.74
C CYS A 128 -26.74 5.94 -23.80
N PHE A 129 -27.13 5.84 -25.08
CA PHE A 129 -26.45 6.50 -26.20
C PHE A 129 -27.48 7.14 -27.12
N ASP A 130 -27.25 8.40 -27.52
CA ASP A 130 -28.16 9.22 -28.34
C ASP A 130 -29.65 9.14 -27.91
N GLY A 131 -29.88 9.16 -26.60
CA GLY A 131 -31.21 9.09 -25.97
C GLY A 131 -31.89 7.71 -25.98
N ARG A 132 -31.18 6.64 -26.38
CA ARG A 132 -31.68 5.26 -26.51
C ARG A 132 -30.94 4.32 -25.54
N CYS A 133 -31.67 3.40 -24.92
CA CYS A 133 -31.08 2.37 -24.05
C CYS A 133 -30.68 1.12 -24.84
N GLY A 134 -29.50 0.58 -24.54
CA GLY A 134 -28.99 -0.66 -25.13
C GLY A 134 -27.98 -1.37 -24.22
N GLN A 135 -27.31 -2.38 -24.76
CA GLN A 135 -26.34 -3.22 -24.04
C GLN A 135 -24.89 -2.89 -24.40
N CYS A 136 -24.67 -2.30 -25.58
CA CYS A 136 -23.35 -2.00 -26.14
C CYS A 136 -23.45 -1.02 -27.33
N GLU A 137 -22.37 -0.29 -27.56
CA GLU A 137 -22.03 0.41 -28.80
C GLU A 137 -20.80 -0.24 -29.48
N THR A 138 -19.87 -0.80 -28.70
CA THR A 138 -18.68 -1.55 -29.17
C THR A 138 -18.60 -2.95 -28.55
N ASP A 139 -17.80 -3.84 -29.15
CA ASP A 139 -17.64 -5.22 -28.71
C ASP A 139 -17.09 -5.34 -27.28
N ASP A 140 -16.17 -4.47 -26.89
CA ASP A 140 -15.50 -4.48 -25.58
C ASP A 140 -16.44 -4.15 -24.40
N GLN A 141 -17.64 -3.63 -24.68
CA GLN A 141 -18.68 -3.33 -23.68
C GLN A 141 -19.55 -4.55 -23.36
N CYS A 142 -19.39 -5.67 -24.08
CA CYS A 142 -20.12 -6.90 -23.83
C CYS A 142 -19.49 -7.73 -22.70
N PHE A 143 -20.33 -8.17 -21.77
CA PHE A 143 -19.87 -8.96 -20.61
C PHE A 143 -19.69 -10.44 -21.01
N GLY A 144 -18.44 -10.83 -21.23
CA GLY A 144 -18.07 -11.99 -22.05
C GLY A 144 -17.92 -11.56 -23.52
N ALA A 145 -16.99 -12.18 -24.24
CA ALA A 145 -16.53 -11.79 -25.58
C ALA A 145 -17.52 -12.15 -26.71
N GLY A 146 -18.82 -11.89 -26.49
CA GLY A 146 -19.81 -11.79 -27.55
C GLY A 146 -19.67 -10.45 -28.29
N THR A 147 -20.02 -10.44 -29.57
CA THR A 147 -19.91 -9.27 -30.45
C THR A 147 -21.10 -8.32 -30.22
N CYS A 148 -20.91 -7.01 -30.37
CA CYS A 148 -22.00 -6.05 -30.36
C CYS A 148 -22.69 -6.01 -31.74
N ASP A 149 -23.98 -6.36 -31.81
CA ASP A 149 -24.78 -6.02 -32.99
C ASP A 149 -25.11 -4.53 -32.95
N VAL A 150 -24.24 -3.72 -33.55
CA VAL A 150 -24.35 -2.25 -33.65
C VAL A 150 -25.56 -1.75 -34.44
N GLN A 151 -26.42 -2.62 -35.00
CA GLN A 151 -27.73 -2.24 -35.57
C GLN A 151 -28.88 -2.48 -34.59
N GLN A 152 -28.67 -3.29 -33.55
CA GLN A 152 -29.64 -3.55 -32.49
C GLN A 152 -29.19 -3.00 -31.13
N HIS A 153 -27.92 -2.59 -31.00
CA HIS A 153 -27.23 -2.19 -29.76
C HIS A 153 -27.33 -3.25 -28.67
N ARG A 154 -27.09 -4.51 -29.07
CA ARG A 154 -27.18 -5.69 -28.21
C ARG A 154 -26.01 -6.62 -28.43
N CYS A 155 -25.46 -7.12 -27.34
CA CYS A 155 -24.48 -8.19 -27.35
C CYS A 155 -25.11 -9.48 -27.91
N VAL A 156 -24.42 -10.13 -28.84
CA VAL A 156 -24.82 -11.40 -29.46
C VAL A 156 -23.70 -12.42 -29.40
N GLU A 157 -24.04 -13.66 -29.08
CA GLU A 157 -23.08 -14.77 -29.06
C GLU A 157 -22.72 -15.23 -30.49
N PRO A 158 -21.48 -15.69 -30.72
CA PRO A 158 -21.13 -16.36 -31.95
C PRO A 158 -21.90 -17.68 -32.10
N ALA A 159 -22.33 -17.99 -33.33
CA ALA A 159 -23.17 -19.15 -33.60
C ALA A 159 -22.49 -20.52 -33.41
N VAL A 160 -21.17 -20.53 -33.17
CA VAL A 160 -20.38 -21.64 -32.63
C VAL A 160 -19.31 -21.01 -31.74
N CYS A 161 -19.22 -21.42 -30.48
CA CYS A 161 -18.18 -20.98 -29.56
C CYS A 161 -16.95 -21.91 -29.61
N SER A 162 -15.76 -21.39 -29.31
CA SER A 162 -14.51 -22.15 -29.21
C SER A 162 -13.97 -22.32 -27.78
N ASP A 163 -14.16 -21.30 -26.92
CA ASP A 163 -14.01 -21.40 -25.46
C ASP A 163 -15.13 -20.61 -24.73
N SER A 164 -15.31 -20.86 -23.43
CA SER A 164 -16.42 -20.29 -22.64
C SER A 164 -16.40 -18.76 -22.52
N ARG A 165 -15.28 -18.08 -22.79
CA ARG A 165 -15.20 -16.62 -22.82
C ARG A 165 -16.00 -16.00 -23.96
N GLU A 166 -16.29 -16.75 -25.02
CA GLU A 166 -17.08 -16.30 -26.17
C GLU A 166 -18.61 -16.32 -25.90
N CYS A 167 -19.04 -16.84 -24.74
CA CYS A 167 -20.44 -16.87 -24.32
C CYS A 167 -20.78 -15.65 -23.46
N LEU A 168 -22.04 -15.21 -23.49
CA LEU A 168 -22.47 -13.99 -22.78
C LEU A 168 -22.89 -14.27 -21.33
N GLY A 169 -22.45 -13.41 -20.41
CA GLY A 169 -22.71 -13.55 -18.98
C GLY A 169 -21.99 -14.75 -18.37
N ASN A 170 -22.70 -15.53 -17.54
CA ASN A 170 -22.16 -16.70 -16.84
C ASN A 170 -22.33 -18.03 -17.61
N ARG A 171 -22.53 -17.97 -18.94
CA ARG A 171 -22.80 -19.14 -19.80
C ARG A 171 -21.48 -19.78 -20.23
N VAL A 172 -21.49 -21.07 -20.55
CA VAL A 172 -20.26 -21.84 -20.86
C VAL A 172 -20.34 -22.55 -22.20
N CYS A 173 -19.21 -22.67 -22.88
CA CYS A 173 -19.13 -23.30 -24.21
C CYS A 173 -19.07 -24.82 -24.08
N VAL A 174 -20.13 -25.52 -24.48
CA VAL A 174 -20.24 -26.97 -24.39
C VAL A 174 -20.48 -27.56 -25.78
N GLY A 175 -19.47 -28.24 -26.32
CA GLY A 175 -19.56 -28.90 -27.63
C GLY A 175 -19.70 -27.93 -28.83
N GLY A 176 -19.53 -26.62 -28.62
CA GLY A 176 -19.68 -25.57 -29.62
C GLY A 176 -20.96 -24.75 -29.50
N GLU A 177 -21.85 -25.05 -28.55
CA GLU A 177 -23.02 -24.21 -28.23
C GLU A 177 -22.86 -23.63 -26.81
N CYS A 178 -23.27 -22.37 -26.59
CA CYS A 178 -23.26 -21.73 -25.28
C CYS A 178 -24.47 -22.18 -24.45
N GLU A 179 -24.23 -22.89 -23.33
CA GLU A 179 -25.30 -23.37 -22.44
C GLU A 179 -25.36 -22.57 -21.13
N ASP A 180 -26.57 -22.39 -20.60
CA ASP A 180 -26.81 -21.73 -19.30
C ASP A 180 -26.23 -22.57 -18.16
N THR A 181 -25.36 -21.98 -17.33
CA THR A 181 -24.83 -22.69 -16.15
C THR A 181 -25.93 -22.89 -15.10
N PRO A 182 -26.19 -24.13 -14.66
CA PRO A 182 -26.89 -24.38 -13.41
C PRO A 182 -25.95 -24.04 -12.25
N ASP A 183 -26.52 -23.57 -11.13
CA ASP A 183 -25.80 -23.32 -9.86
C ASP A 183 -24.70 -24.36 -9.61
N CYS A 184 -23.47 -23.92 -9.30
CA CYS A 184 -22.39 -24.86 -8.98
C CYS A 184 -22.77 -25.69 -7.74
N ARG A 185 -22.35 -26.96 -7.70
CA ARG A 185 -22.80 -27.93 -6.68
C ARG A 185 -21.70 -28.77 -6.04
N GLU A 186 -20.61 -28.96 -6.78
CA GLU A 186 -19.41 -29.70 -6.41
C GLU A 186 -18.23 -29.02 -7.14
N ASP A 187 -17.06 -28.96 -6.50
CA ASP A 187 -15.91 -28.19 -6.98
C ASP A 187 -15.26 -28.77 -8.25
N GLY A 188 -14.68 -27.88 -9.07
CA GLY A 188 -14.00 -28.24 -10.31
C GLY A 188 -14.89 -28.71 -11.47
N VAL A 189 -16.22 -28.81 -11.28
CA VAL A 189 -17.16 -29.27 -12.34
C VAL A 189 -17.86 -28.10 -13.06
N ASN A 190 -18.25 -27.06 -12.33
CA ASN A 190 -19.05 -25.94 -12.83
C ASN A 190 -18.35 -24.55 -12.72
N CYS A 191 -17.12 -24.50 -12.22
CA CYS A 191 -16.34 -23.26 -12.07
C CYS A 191 -15.10 -23.27 -12.99
N PRO A 192 -14.57 -22.09 -13.39
CA PRO A 192 -13.31 -22.00 -14.12
C PRO A 192 -12.12 -22.57 -13.31
N PRO A 193 -11.04 -23.04 -13.96
CA PRO A 193 -9.82 -23.45 -13.26
C PRO A 193 -9.29 -22.34 -12.33
N GLY A 194 -8.93 -22.70 -11.10
CA GLY A 194 -8.54 -21.73 -10.06
C GLY A 194 -9.72 -21.05 -9.34
N GLN A 195 -10.92 -21.65 -9.35
CA GLN A 195 -12.08 -21.18 -8.58
C GLN A 195 -12.87 -22.32 -7.92
N LEU A 196 -13.27 -22.10 -6.67
CA LEU A 196 -14.05 -23.03 -5.84
C LEU A 196 -15.51 -22.57 -5.71
N CYS A 197 -16.43 -23.51 -5.53
CA CYS A 197 -17.86 -23.28 -5.37
C CYS A 197 -18.22 -23.02 -3.90
N SER A 198 -18.60 -21.78 -3.59
CA SER A 198 -19.10 -21.43 -2.25
C SER A 198 -20.44 -22.11 -1.93
N ASP A 199 -20.76 -22.25 -0.63
CA ASP A 199 -22.07 -22.71 -0.11
C ASP A 199 -23.27 -21.92 -0.67
N ALA A 200 -23.04 -20.73 -1.23
CA ALA A 200 -24.03 -19.89 -1.89
C ALA A 200 -24.28 -20.22 -3.38
N GLY A 201 -23.53 -21.17 -3.96
CA GLY A 201 -23.60 -21.54 -5.37
C GLY A 201 -22.83 -20.60 -6.31
N GLN A 202 -21.88 -19.83 -5.79
CA GLN A 202 -21.05 -18.87 -6.55
C GLN A 202 -19.59 -19.32 -6.58
N CYS A 203 -18.93 -19.21 -7.74
CA CYS A 203 -17.50 -19.46 -7.89
C CYS A 203 -16.68 -18.30 -7.31
N LEU A 204 -15.71 -18.60 -6.44
CA LEU A 204 -14.78 -17.64 -5.82
C LEU A 204 -13.34 -17.99 -6.23
N ARG A 205 -12.44 -17.00 -6.31
CA ARG A 205 -11.01 -17.27 -6.56
C ARG A 205 -10.45 -18.20 -5.48
N ASP A 206 -9.76 -19.23 -5.92
CA ASP A 206 -9.11 -20.21 -5.05
C ASP A 206 -7.79 -19.63 -4.49
N PRO A 207 -7.64 -19.45 -3.16
CA PRO A 207 -6.38 -19.00 -2.56
C PRO A 207 -5.33 -20.12 -2.49
N SER A 208 -5.74 -21.37 -2.73
CA SER A 208 -4.96 -22.60 -2.61
C SER A 208 -4.68 -23.20 -4.00
N GLY A 209 -4.07 -22.38 -4.87
CA GLY A 209 -3.88 -22.65 -6.29
C GLY A 209 -3.38 -24.06 -6.65
N ALA A 210 -3.78 -24.53 -7.83
CA ALA A 210 -3.48 -25.88 -8.29
C ALA A 210 -1.97 -26.11 -8.51
N CYS A 211 -1.49 -27.26 -8.08
CA CYS A 211 -0.07 -27.62 -8.01
C CYS A 211 0.21 -29.00 -8.65
N GLU A 212 1.47 -29.28 -8.98
CA GLU A 212 1.95 -30.65 -9.23
C GLU A 212 2.89 -31.14 -8.10
N SER A 213 3.37 -30.23 -7.26
CA SER A 213 4.29 -30.43 -6.13
C SER A 213 4.14 -29.34 -5.05
N ASP A 214 4.67 -29.58 -3.85
CA ASP A 214 4.62 -28.61 -2.73
C ASP A 214 5.31 -27.27 -3.06
N ALA A 215 6.26 -27.28 -4.01
CA ALA A 215 7.00 -26.10 -4.45
C ALA A 215 6.18 -25.15 -5.33
N ASP A 216 5.02 -25.59 -5.86
CA ASP A 216 4.12 -24.74 -6.65
C ASP A 216 3.21 -23.85 -5.75
N CYS A 217 3.32 -23.98 -4.42
CA CYS A 217 2.44 -23.32 -3.47
C CYS A 217 2.92 -21.90 -3.11
N PRO A 218 2.10 -20.85 -3.33
CA PRO A 218 2.53 -19.45 -3.15
C PRO A 218 2.62 -18.99 -1.68
N VAL A 219 2.33 -19.87 -0.73
CA VAL A 219 2.46 -19.61 0.72
C VAL A 219 3.49 -20.56 1.30
N LEU A 220 4.59 -20.01 1.83
CA LEU A 220 5.69 -20.77 2.43
C LEU A 220 5.20 -21.68 3.57
N GLY A 221 5.28 -23.00 3.35
CA GLY A 221 4.87 -24.03 4.31
C GLY A 221 3.49 -24.67 4.05
N HIS A 222 2.80 -24.31 2.97
CA HIS A 222 1.69 -25.09 2.42
C HIS A 222 2.20 -26.33 1.66
N VAL A 223 1.29 -27.30 1.41
CA VAL A 223 1.58 -28.58 0.77
C VAL A 223 0.55 -28.94 -0.29
N CYS A 224 0.96 -29.73 -1.28
CA CYS A 224 0.20 -30.06 -2.47
C CYS A 224 -0.64 -31.33 -2.28
N LEU A 225 -1.86 -31.17 -1.78
CA LEU A 225 -2.72 -32.29 -1.36
C LEU A 225 -3.39 -32.98 -2.57
N GLU A 226 -3.31 -34.32 -2.64
CA GLU A 226 -3.97 -35.14 -3.68
C GLU A 226 -5.52 -35.13 -3.52
N GLU A 227 -6.18 -34.11 -4.07
CA GLU A 227 -7.64 -34.11 -4.23
C GLU A 227 -8.11 -34.72 -5.56
N ARG A 228 -9.35 -35.21 -5.58
CA ARG A 228 -9.88 -36.01 -6.71
C ARG A 228 -10.10 -35.25 -8.01
N SER A 229 -10.03 -33.93 -7.97
CA SER A 229 -10.21 -33.03 -9.11
C SER A 229 -8.89 -32.43 -9.63
N GLY A 230 -7.76 -32.76 -8.98
CA GLY A 230 -6.46 -32.12 -9.15
C GLY A 230 -5.86 -31.75 -7.79
N ASN A 231 -4.54 -31.63 -7.70
CA ASN A 231 -3.89 -31.31 -6.44
C ASN A 231 -3.97 -29.80 -6.15
N ILE A 232 -4.10 -29.44 -4.86
CA ILE A 232 -4.30 -28.05 -4.40
C ILE A 232 -3.43 -27.72 -3.17
N CYS A 233 -3.04 -26.45 -3.05
CA CYS A 233 -2.07 -25.98 -2.06
C CYS A 233 -2.69 -25.66 -0.69
N GLY A 234 -2.89 -26.71 0.12
CA GLY A 234 -3.52 -26.63 1.43
C GLY A 234 -2.54 -26.49 2.62
N PRO A 235 -3.04 -26.11 3.80
CA PRO A 235 -2.33 -26.27 5.06
C PRO A 235 -2.24 -27.77 5.43
N CYS A 236 -1.10 -28.20 5.98
CA CYS A 236 -0.86 -29.61 6.35
C CYS A 236 -1.84 -30.10 7.43
N GLN A 237 -2.13 -31.41 7.45
CA GLN A 237 -3.06 -32.04 8.40
C GLN A 237 -2.33 -32.97 9.38
N GLU A 238 -1.31 -33.70 8.91
CA GLU A 238 -0.39 -34.50 9.72
C GLU A 238 1.07 -34.38 9.22
N ASP A 239 2.06 -34.76 10.05
CA ASP A 239 3.49 -34.70 9.70
C ASP A 239 3.85 -35.49 8.43
N ALA A 240 3.00 -36.43 8.01
CA ALA A 240 3.19 -37.21 6.79
C ALA A 240 2.77 -36.47 5.51
N ASP A 241 2.04 -35.35 5.62
CA ASP A 241 1.77 -34.44 4.48
C ASP A 241 2.98 -33.54 4.20
N CYS A 242 3.84 -33.32 5.20
CA CYS A 242 5.00 -32.44 5.07
C CYS A 242 6.16 -33.16 4.35
N PRO A 243 6.76 -32.54 3.31
CA PRO A 243 7.88 -33.14 2.60
C PRO A 243 9.10 -33.33 3.51
N MET A 244 9.92 -34.31 3.15
CA MET A 244 11.29 -34.52 3.67
C MET A 244 11.43 -34.74 5.20
N GLY A 245 10.32 -34.89 5.94
CA GLY A 245 10.32 -35.20 7.38
C GLY A 245 10.12 -33.99 8.31
N MET A 246 9.72 -32.84 7.76
CA MET A 246 9.30 -31.68 8.53
C MET A 246 8.03 -31.97 9.37
N GLN A 247 7.75 -31.12 10.36
CA GLN A 247 6.58 -31.29 11.25
C GLN A 247 5.46 -30.32 10.90
N CYS A 248 4.22 -30.79 10.98
CA CYS A 248 3.03 -29.98 10.75
C CYS A 248 2.67 -29.19 12.00
N ARG A 249 3.07 -27.92 12.06
CA ARG A 249 2.86 -27.06 13.25
C ARG A 249 1.60 -26.21 13.10
N VAL A 250 0.76 -26.24 14.13
CA VAL A 250 -0.41 -25.35 14.26
C VAL A 250 0.05 -23.93 14.55
N ARG A 251 -0.31 -22.98 13.69
CA ARG A 251 -0.14 -21.53 13.88
C ARG A 251 -1.51 -20.85 14.01
N ALA A 252 -1.53 -19.53 14.16
CA ALA A 252 -2.77 -18.75 14.34
C ALA A 252 -3.50 -18.47 13.02
N ASP A 253 -2.76 -18.51 11.91
CA ASP A 253 -3.12 -18.27 10.51
C ASP A 253 -3.43 -19.57 9.75
N GLY A 254 -2.79 -20.69 10.13
CA GLY A 254 -3.05 -22.02 9.57
C GLY A 254 -2.15 -23.10 10.17
N ASN A 255 -2.28 -24.34 9.69
CA ASN A 255 -1.25 -25.36 9.90
C ASN A 255 -0.19 -25.21 8.79
N ALA A 256 1.09 -25.13 9.14
CA ALA A 256 2.17 -25.04 8.17
C ALA A 256 3.31 -25.99 8.52
N CYS A 257 3.94 -26.55 7.50
CA CYS A 257 5.15 -27.35 7.68
C CYS A 257 6.29 -26.46 8.20
N ALA A 258 7.05 -26.98 9.16
CA ALA A 258 8.18 -26.30 9.79
C ALA A 258 9.26 -27.31 10.19
N GLU A 259 10.50 -26.83 10.33
CA GLU A 259 11.60 -27.64 10.88
C GLU A 259 11.20 -28.27 12.23
N PRO A 260 11.59 -29.52 12.52
CA PRO A 260 11.36 -30.14 13.83
C PRO A 260 12.23 -29.49 14.91
N ASP A 261 11.80 -29.56 16.18
CA ASP A 261 12.58 -29.01 17.32
C ASP A 261 13.99 -29.64 17.47
N THR A 262 14.17 -30.83 16.90
CA THR A 262 15.48 -31.43 16.63
C THR A 262 15.43 -32.23 15.34
N CYS A 263 16.37 -32.00 14.42
CA CYS A 263 16.50 -32.81 13.20
C CYS A 263 17.24 -34.14 13.48
N SER A 264 17.05 -35.14 12.61
CA SER A 264 17.79 -36.41 12.62
C SER A 264 18.63 -36.65 11.36
N ASN A 265 18.31 -35.98 10.25
CA ASN A 265 19.03 -36.04 8.98
C ASN A 265 18.75 -34.78 8.13
N ASP A 266 19.53 -34.59 7.06
CA ASP A 266 19.55 -33.35 6.27
C ASP A 266 18.25 -33.04 5.50
N GLU A 267 17.41 -34.05 5.26
CA GLU A 267 16.10 -33.87 4.63
C GLU A 267 15.13 -33.06 5.53
N GLU A 268 15.31 -33.09 6.85
CA GLU A 268 14.38 -32.46 7.83
C GLU A 268 14.52 -30.93 7.95
N CYS A 269 15.31 -30.28 7.09
CA CYS A 269 15.71 -28.86 7.19
C CYS A 269 15.23 -28.02 6.00
N ILE A 270 14.98 -26.72 6.21
CA ILE A 270 14.43 -25.83 5.17
C ILE A 270 15.55 -25.22 4.32
N GLY A 271 15.37 -25.22 3.00
CA GLY A 271 16.29 -24.61 2.04
C GLY A 271 17.53 -25.47 1.80
N SER A 272 18.71 -24.85 1.78
CA SER A 272 20.01 -25.51 1.59
C SER A 272 20.63 -26.04 2.90
N ARG A 273 19.92 -25.93 4.04
CA ARG A 273 20.38 -26.29 5.39
C ARG A 273 20.49 -27.82 5.57
N VAL A 274 21.36 -28.25 6.49
CA VAL A 274 21.64 -29.66 6.81
C VAL A 274 21.61 -29.90 8.32
N CYS A 275 21.56 -31.16 8.75
CA CYS A 275 21.33 -31.50 10.15
C CYS A 275 22.63 -31.63 10.95
N LEU A 276 23.08 -30.54 11.58
CA LEU A 276 24.29 -30.51 12.40
C LEU A 276 23.98 -30.66 13.89
N ASN A 277 24.43 -31.77 14.48
CA ASN A 277 24.27 -32.11 15.90
C ASN A 277 22.83 -32.15 16.44
N GLY A 278 21.82 -32.20 15.56
CA GLY A 278 20.40 -32.18 15.91
C GLY A 278 19.71 -30.82 15.70
N THR A 279 20.41 -29.82 15.17
CA THR A 279 19.85 -28.53 14.74
C THR A 279 19.99 -28.38 13.23
N CYS A 280 18.98 -27.83 12.57
CA CYS A 280 19.10 -27.42 11.17
C CYS A 280 19.99 -26.18 11.08
N ASP A 281 21.10 -26.29 10.35
CA ASP A 281 22.16 -25.30 10.27
C ASP A 281 22.60 -25.20 8.80
N LEU A 282 23.29 -24.12 8.40
CA LEU A 282 23.85 -24.13 7.04
C LEU A 282 24.92 -25.23 6.95
N PRO A 283 24.97 -26.01 5.84
CA PRO A 283 26.13 -26.85 5.58
C PRO A 283 27.35 -25.95 5.60
N GLN A 284 28.45 -26.42 6.19
CA GLN A 284 29.69 -25.64 6.18
C GLN A 284 30.02 -25.29 4.73
N CYS A 285 29.86 -24.01 4.40
CA CYS A 285 30.30 -23.47 3.14
C CYS A 285 31.79 -23.79 3.03
N ALA A 286 32.20 -24.31 1.89
CA ALA A 286 33.59 -24.68 1.67
C ALA A 286 34.22 -23.57 0.86
N ASP A 287 34.96 -22.72 1.57
CA ASP A 287 35.87 -21.69 1.08
C ASP A 287 36.48 -22.14 -0.26
N ASP A 288 36.45 -21.27 -1.27
CA ASP A 288 36.94 -21.66 -2.60
C ASP A 288 38.48 -21.69 -2.68
N VAL A 289 39.06 -21.65 -3.89
CA VAL A 289 40.52 -21.70 -4.08
C VAL A 289 41.21 -20.34 -4.04
N TYR A 290 40.47 -19.25 -3.82
CA TYR A 290 40.96 -17.87 -3.83
C TYR A 290 40.94 -17.16 -2.46
N GLU A 291 40.22 -17.71 -1.48
CA GLU A 291 40.20 -17.24 -0.09
C GLU A 291 41.58 -17.29 0.60
N ASP A 292 41.86 -16.49 1.63
CA ASP A 292 41.00 -15.50 2.32
C ASP A 292 40.99 -14.15 1.53
N ASN A 293 39.86 -13.73 0.93
CA ASN A 293 39.73 -12.55 0.05
C ASN A 293 38.55 -11.61 0.38
N GLU A 294 38.19 -11.52 1.65
CA GLU A 294 37.00 -10.82 2.20
C GLU A 294 37.10 -9.28 2.19
N THR A 295 38.26 -8.72 1.81
CA THR A 295 38.55 -7.28 1.91
C THR A 295 39.44 -6.75 0.78
N ALA A 296 39.41 -5.43 0.54
CA ALA A 296 40.34 -4.76 -0.38
C ALA A 296 41.84 -4.97 -0.06
N ASP A 297 42.20 -5.19 1.22
CA ASP A 297 43.58 -5.47 1.67
C ASP A 297 43.97 -6.96 1.46
N THR A 298 43.00 -7.87 1.31
CA THR A 298 43.18 -9.32 1.08
C THR A 298 42.84 -9.77 -0.34
N ALA A 299 42.21 -8.90 -1.14
CA ALA A 299 41.68 -9.15 -2.48
C ALA A 299 42.59 -10.00 -3.38
N THR A 300 42.04 -11.06 -3.97
CA THR A 300 42.81 -12.01 -4.79
C THR A 300 43.24 -11.34 -6.11
N PRO A 301 44.54 -11.31 -6.48
CA PRO A 301 44.97 -10.72 -7.74
C PRO A 301 44.71 -11.64 -8.93
N ILE A 302 43.82 -11.23 -9.84
CA ILE A 302 43.39 -12.00 -11.01
C ILE A 302 44.04 -11.51 -12.32
N ILE A 303 44.00 -12.36 -13.34
CA ILE A 303 44.28 -11.98 -14.73
C ILE A 303 42.94 -12.02 -15.46
N ALA A 304 42.62 -10.94 -16.18
CA ALA A 304 41.40 -10.80 -16.96
C ALA A 304 41.07 -12.05 -17.79
N GLY A 305 39.89 -12.62 -17.52
CA GLY A 305 39.32 -13.80 -18.16
C GLY A 305 38.32 -14.47 -17.22
N LEU A 306 37.99 -15.74 -17.54
CA LEU A 306 36.93 -16.50 -16.91
C LEU A 306 37.41 -17.34 -15.71
N LEU A 307 37.10 -16.88 -14.49
CA LEU A 307 37.22 -17.64 -13.24
C LEU A 307 36.02 -18.58 -13.06
N ARG A 308 36.17 -19.70 -12.34
CA ARG A 308 35.13 -20.72 -12.20
C ARG A 308 35.25 -21.54 -10.92
N GLY A 309 34.11 -21.94 -10.38
CA GLY A 309 34.05 -22.67 -9.11
C GLY A 309 34.31 -21.73 -7.95
N LEU A 310 33.79 -20.50 -8.07
CA LEU A 310 33.79 -19.51 -7.00
C LEU A 310 32.55 -19.74 -6.12
N VAL A 311 32.64 -19.46 -4.82
CA VAL A 311 31.53 -19.67 -3.87
C VAL A 311 31.51 -18.58 -2.79
N SER A 312 30.53 -17.68 -2.85
CA SER A 312 30.28 -16.72 -1.78
C SER A 312 29.43 -17.35 -0.67
N CYS A 313 29.76 -17.05 0.58
CA CYS A 313 29.33 -17.81 1.77
C CYS A 313 28.69 -16.91 2.85
N GLY A 314 27.37 -16.65 2.77
CA GLY A 314 26.67 -15.85 3.78
C GLY A 314 26.82 -14.34 3.56
N ASP A 315 27.26 -13.61 4.59
CA ASP A 315 27.63 -12.19 4.50
C ASP A 315 29.07 -11.95 4.00
N ASP A 316 29.77 -13.01 3.57
CA ASP A 316 31.12 -12.89 3.03
C ASP A 316 31.13 -12.31 1.61
N ALA A 317 32.11 -11.45 1.34
CA ALA A 317 32.15 -10.59 0.17
C ALA A 317 33.48 -10.71 -0.57
N ASP A 318 33.44 -11.19 -1.81
CA ASP A 318 34.62 -11.70 -2.51
C ASP A 318 35.31 -10.57 -3.31
N TRP A 319 36.52 -10.17 -2.92
CA TRP A 319 37.28 -9.10 -3.60
C TRP A 319 38.34 -9.67 -4.56
N PHE A 320 38.32 -9.19 -5.80
CA PHE A 320 39.28 -9.55 -6.86
C PHE A 320 39.98 -8.31 -7.43
N GLU A 321 41.31 -8.22 -7.33
CA GLU A 321 42.11 -7.12 -7.90
C GLU A 321 42.54 -7.43 -9.35
N PHE A 322 42.38 -6.47 -10.28
CA PHE A 322 43.05 -6.51 -11.58
C PHE A 322 43.54 -5.14 -12.07
N THR A 323 44.51 -5.16 -12.98
CA THR A 323 45.04 -3.94 -13.61
C THR A 323 44.32 -3.67 -14.94
N LEU A 324 43.67 -2.52 -15.07
CA LEU A 324 43.06 -2.03 -16.31
C LEU A 324 44.05 -1.07 -17.04
N PRO A 325 44.53 -1.40 -18.25
CA PRO A 325 45.48 -0.54 -18.96
C PRO A 325 44.91 0.82 -19.38
N ALA A 326 45.81 1.80 -19.60
CA ALA A 326 45.43 3.13 -20.04
C ALA A 326 44.69 3.12 -21.40
N ASN A 327 43.50 3.70 -21.42
CA ASN A 327 42.54 3.79 -22.53
C ASN A 327 41.86 2.48 -22.95
N ASN A 328 42.05 1.39 -22.19
CA ASN A 328 41.22 0.19 -22.27
C ASN A 328 40.02 0.30 -21.33
N ALA A 329 38.93 -0.38 -21.67
CA ALA A 329 37.80 -0.66 -20.76
C ALA A 329 37.79 -2.15 -20.37
N ALA A 330 36.96 -2.53 -19.40
CA ALA A 330 36.69 -3.92 -19.08
C ALA A 330 35.19 -4.14 -18.89
N THR A 331 34.68 -5.22 -19.46
CA THR A 331 33.40 -5.81 -19.06
C THR A 331 33.67 -6.79 -17.92
N ILE A 332 32.94 -6.67 -16.82
CA ILE A 332 32.90 -7.68 -15.77
C ILE A 332 31.49 -8.25 -15.75
N SER A 333 31.38 -9.58 -15.79
CA SER A 333 30.10 -10.26 -15.61
C SER A 333 30.23 -11.37 -14.58
N LEU A 334 29.32 -11.37 -13.62
CA LEU A 334 29.06 -12.46 -12.70
C LEU A 334 27.91 -13.29 -13.26
N ARG A 335 28.01 -14.62 -13.20
CA ARG A 335 26.87 -15.51 -13.43
C ARG A 335 26.81 -16.59 -12.37
N GLN A 336 25.73 -16.57 -11.59
CA GLN A 336 25.42 -17.61 -10.62
C GLN A 336 25.14 -18.95 -11.33
N GLN A 337 25.47 -20.05 -10.67
CA GLN A 337 25.32 -21.43 -11.18
C GLN A 337 24.17 -22.18 -10.49
N ASP A 338 23.55 -21.52 -9.51
CA ASP A 338 22.35 -21.88 -8.76
C ASP A 338 21.47 -20.62 -8.59
N ASN A 339 20.37 -20.74 -7.84
CA ASN A 339 19.52 -19.63 -7.42
C ASN A 339 19.35 -19.70 -5.88
N LEU A 340 20.45 -19.90 -5.14
CA LEU A 340 20.46 -20.17 -3.68
C LEU A 340 21.02 -19.01 -2.83
N ALA A 341 21.25 -17.86 -3.46
CA ALA A 341 21.68 -16.58 -2.92
C ALA A 341 21.26 -15.48 -3.90
N ASN A 342 21.30 -14.20 -3.49
CA ASN A 342 21.20 -13.05 -4.40
C ASN A 342 22.59 -12.40 -4.48
N LEU A 343 23.25 -12.45 -5.65
CA LEU A 343 24.67 -12.06 -5.80
C LEU A 343 24.82 -10.74 -6.58
N ASN A 344 25.23 -9.68 -5.90
CA ASN A 344 25.53 -8.38 -6.49
C ASN A 344 26.93 -8.32 -7.11
N LEU A 345 27.19 -7.28 -7.92
CA LEU A 345 28.51 -6.96 -8.46
C LEU A 345 28.81 -5.46 -8.34
N SER A 346 29.79 -5.07 -7.52
CA SER A 346 30.27 -3.68 -7.43
C SER A 346 31.75 -3.54 -7.82
N ILE A 347 32.09 -2.45 -8.52
CA ILE A 347 33.44 -2.19 -9.04
C ILE A 347 34.02 -0.96 -8.36
N ARG A 348 35.21 -1.10 -7.77
CA ARG A 348 35.85 -0.06 -6.93
C ARG A 348 37.25 0.29 -7.43
N ASN A 349 37.70 1.51 -7.16
CA ASN A 349 39.04 1.99 -7.50
C ASN A 349 40.07 1.77 -6.38
N ALA A 350 41.32 2.16 -6.62
CA ALA A 350 42.43 2.06 -5.66
C ALA A 350 42.26 2.88 -4.35
N ASP A 351 41.31 3.83 -4.30
CA ASP A 351 40.95 4.59 -3.09
C ASP A 351 39.71 4.00 -2.37
N GLY A 352 39.19 2.85 -2.84
CA GLY A 352 37.99 2.18 -2.33
C GLY A 352 36.66 2.78 -2.82
N ALA A 353 36.69 3.85 -3.61
CA ALA A 353 35.49 4.49 -4.14
C ALA A 353 34.88 3.66 -5.27
N GLU A 354 33.55 3.56 -5.27
CA GLU A 354 32.79 2.87 -6.30
C GLU A 354 32.83 3.60 -7.64
N LEU A 355 32.81 2.85 -8.73
CA LEU A 355 32.88 3.33 -10.11
C LEU A 355 31.62 2.98 -10.91
N VAL A 356 31.10 1.77 -10.69
CA VAL A 356 29.89 1.20 -11.29
C VAL A 356 29.49 -0.03 -10.47
N SER A 357 28.20 -0.34 -10.43
CA SER A 357 27.63 -1.51 -9.75
C SER A 357 26.41 -2.01 -10.52
N ALA A 358 26.05 -3.27 -10.30
CA ALA A 358 24.81 -3.89 -10.76
C ALA A 358 24.27 -4.81 -9.65
N GLN A 359 22.96 -4.74 -9.43
CA GLN A 359 22.22 -5.36 -8.32
C GLN A 359 20.82 -5.70 -8.83
N SER A 360 20.48 -6.98 -8.92
CA SER A 360 19.15 -7.44 -9.31
C SER A 360 18.91 -8.90 -8.91
N ASP A 361 17.65 -9.33 -8.86
CA ASP A 361 17.27 -10.73 -8.60
C ASP A 361 17.56 -11.69 -9.79
N GLN A 362 18.45 -11.31 -10.72
CA GLN A 362 18.78 -12.09 -11.90
C GLN A 362 20.07 -12.91 -11.69
N PRO A 363 20.19 -14.13 -12.23
CA PRO A 363 21.39 -14.96 -12.08
C PRO A 363 22.61 -14.48 -12.89
N VAL A 364 22.58 -13.24 -13.43
CA VAL A 364 23.64 -12.62 -14.22
C VAL A 364 23.70 -11.11 -13.90
N GLU A 365 24.79 -10.69 -13.26
CA GLU A 365 25.12 -9.27 -13.08
C GLU A 365 26.23 -8.87 -14.05
N ALA A 366 26.13 -7.69 -14.66
CA ALA A 366 27.08 -7.24 -15.68
C ALA A 366 27.31 -5.73 -15.67
N VAL A 367 28.59 -5.33 -15.76
CA VAL A 367 29.04 -3.93 -15.68
C VAL A 367 30.20 -3.67 -16.64
N VAL A 368 30.37 -2.40 -17.04
CA VAL A 368 31.49 -1.95 -17.87
C VAL A 368 32.23 -0.80 -17.18
N VAL A 369 33.53 -0.94 -17.01
CA VAL A 369 34.39 0.03 -16.30
C VAL A 369 35.50 0.59 -17.20
N GLY A 370 35.75 1.90 -17.10
CA GLY A 370 36.65 2.63 -17.98
C GLY A 370 35.98 3.08 -19.30
N PRO A 371 36.76 3.56 -20.30
CA PRO A 371 38.22 3.64 -20.31
C PRO A 371 38.79 4.82 -19.51
N PHE A 372 39.98 4.63 -18.94
CA PHE A 372 40.67 5.65 -18.13
C PHE A 372 41.95 6.19 -18.81
N PRO A 373 42.29 7.49 -18.67
CA PRO A 373 43.44 8.11 -19.34
C PRO A 373 44.81 7.63 -18.81
N SER A 374 44.83 6.87 -17.73
CA SER A 374 46.00 6.16 -17.21
C SER A 374 45.58 4.78 -16.70
N GLU A 375 46.54 3.87 -16.63
CA GLU A 375 46.42 2.55 -16.00
C GLU A 375 45.85 2.68 -14.57
N GLN A 376 44.92 1.79 -14.20
CA GLN A 376 44.28 1.73 -12.88
C GLN A 376 44.42 0.34 -12.26
N THR A 377 44.53 0.28 -10.93
CA THR A 377 44.06 -0.88 -10.16
C THR A 377 42.55 -0.77 -10.01
N ILE A 378 41.84 -1.85 -10.30
CA ILE A 378 40.39 -2.00 -10.18
C ILE A 378 40.12 -3.22 -9.30
N TYR A 379 39.16 -3.10 -8.39
CA TYR A 379 38.60 -4.20 -7.63
C TYR A 379 37.22 -4.54 -8.19
N ALA A 380 36.95 -5.81 -8.45
CA ALA A 380 35.59 -6.33 -8.53
C ALA A 380 35.23 -6.95 -7.17
N VAL A 381 34.03 -6.65 -6.67
CA VAL A 381 33.51 -7.11 -5.38
C VAL A 381 32.18 -7.80 -5.63
N VAL A 382 32.02 -8.99 -5.07
CA VAL A 382 30.77 -9.75 -5.06
C VAL A 382 30.24 -9.74 -3.64
N ASP A 383 28.97 -9.43 -3.43
CA ASP A 383 28.33 -9.41 -2.11
C ASP A 383 26.88 -9.92 -2.19
N GLN A 384 26.27 -10.21 -1.04
CA GLN A 384 24.91 -10.76 -0.94
C GLN A 384 23.93 -9.81 -0.24
N GLU A 385 22.69 -9.79 -0.68
CA GLU A 385 21.57 -9.20 0.08
C GLU A 385 20.86 -10.25 0.97
N GLN A 386 20.18 -9.79 2.01
CA GLN A 386 19.42 -10.65 2.93
C GLN A 386 18.13 -11.19 2.25
N PRO A 387 17.76 -12.47 2.47
CA PRO A 387 18.42 -13.46 3.33
C PRO A 387 19.63 -14.11 2.64
N TYR A 388 20.78 -14.10 3.32
CA TYR A 388 22.03 -14.65 2.78
C TYR A 388 21.95 -16.17 2.53
N GLY A 389 22.75 -16.63 1.57
CA GLY A 389 22.79 -18.03 1.16
C GLY A 389 24.18 -18.52 0.79
N ILE A 390 24.23 -19.52 -0.10
CA ILE A 390 25.46 -20.06 -0.68
C ILE A 390 25.31 -19.94 -2.19
N GLY A 391 26.03 -18.99 -2.79
CA GLY A 391 25.97 -18.74 -4.22
C GLY A 391 27.23 -19.25 -4.91
N ALA A 392 27.13 -20.34 -5.67
CA ALA A 392 28.23 -20.78 -6.53
C ALA A 392 28.20 -19.99 -7.84
N PHE A 393 29.31 -19.36 -8.24
CA PHE A 393 29.32 -18.47 -9.40
C PHE A 393 30.56 -18.59 -10.30
N VAL A 394 30.50 -17.80 -11.38
CA VAL A 394 31.48 -17.72 -12.46
C VAL A 394 31.65 -16.24 -12.81
N LEU A 395 32.85 -15.69 -12.57
CA LEU A 395 33.21 -14.32 -12.90
C LEU A 395 34.01 -14.30 -14.22
N ASP A 396 33.61 -13.48 -15.19
CA ASP A 396 34.35 -13.25 -16.44
C ASP A 396 34.72 -11.78 -16.56
N VAL A 397 36.03 -11.50 -16.69
CA VAL A 397 36.59 -10.14 -16.83
C VAL A 397 37.21 -10.01 -18.22
N ALA A 398 36.49 -9.39 -19.16
CA ALA A 398 36.94 -9.20 -20.53
C ALA A 398 37.52 -7.79 -20.73
N LEU A 399 38.80 -7.69 -21.09
CA LEU A 399 39.39 -6.40 -21.51
C LEU A 399 38.93 -6.06 -22.93
N VAL A 400 38.51 -4.80 -23.12
CA VAL A 400 38.07 -4.22 -24.39
C VAL A 400 39.14 -3.24 -24.88
N ASP A 401 39.55 -3.38 -26.13
CA ASP A 401 40.53 -2.50 -26.79
C ASP A 401 39.89 -1.21 -27.35
N GLU A 402 40.73 -0.21 -27.62
CA GLU A 402 40.44 1.18 -28.07
C GLU A 402 39.58 1.31 -29.37
N GLY A 403 39.05 0.20 -29.92
CA GLY A 403 38.27 0.15 -31.16
C GLY A 403 36.90 -0.54 -31.07
N GLU A 404 36.54 -1.15 -29.93
CA GLU A 404 35.23 -1.81 -29.68
C GLU A 404 34.52 -1.18 -28.46
N ALA A 405 34.93 0.03 -28.07
CA ALA A 405 34.64 0.67 -26.78
C ALA A 405 33.27 1.36 -26.66
N CYS A 406 32.22 0.80 -27.29
CA CYS A 406 30.85 1.03 -26.87
C CYS A 406 30.15 -0.31 -26.73
N ILE A 407 29.82 -0.63 -25.49
CA ILE A 407 28.94 -1.71 -25.10
C ILE A 407 27.73 -1.00 -24.51
N ASP A 408 26.58 -1.35 -25.06
CA ASP A 408 25.26 -0.86 -24.68
C ASP A 408 24.87 -1.33 -23.25
N ASP A 409 23.76 -0.85 -22.69
CA ASP A 409 23.40 -1.09 -21.30
C ASP A 409 22.60 -2.38 -21.04
N ALA A 410 22.20 -2.60 -19.78
CA ALA A 410 21.69 -3.88 -19.31
C ALA A 410 20.28 -4.26 -19.84
N ASN A 411 19.58 -3.34 -20.50
CA ASN A 411 18.26 -3.61 -21.10
C ASN A 411 18.35 -4.55 -22.35
N GLU A 412 19.55 -4.76 -22.89
CA GLU A 412 19.88 -5.57 -24.08
C GLU A 412 19.57 -7.09 -24.03
N ASN A 413 19.00 -7.62 -22.94
CA ASN A 413 18.95 -9.07 -22.67
C ASN A 413 17.92 -9.86 -23.50
N GLY A 414 18.03 -9.82 -24.83
CA GLY A 414 17.36 -10.73 -25.76
C GLY A 414 17.17 -10.16 -27.16
N ALA A 415 16.51 -9.00 -27.26
CA ALA A 415 16.22 -8.31 -28.51
C ALA A 415 16.26 -6.77 -28.38
N GLY A 416 16.85 -6.27 -27.28
CA GLY A 416 16.95 -4.86 -26.89
C GLY A 416 15.62 -4.13 -26.70
N ASP A 417 15.68 -2.89 -26.22
CA ASP A 417 14.70 -1.86 -26.60
C ASP A 417 14.98 -1.29 -28.01
N ASP A 418 15.92 -1.89 -28.77
CA ASP A 418 16.23 -1.84 -30.22
C ASP A 418 15.03 -1.75 -31.19
N ARG A 419 13.77 -1.94 -30.73
CA ARG A 419 12.55 -1.94 -31.57
C ARG A 419 11.30 -1.41 -30.84
N PRO A 420 10.32 -0.84 -31.58
CA PRO A 420 9.04 -0.41 -31.00
C PRO A 420 8.24 -1.52 -30.29
N GLU A 421 8.40 -2.79 -30.69
CA GLU A 421 7.71 -3.92 -30.06
C GLU A 421 8.38 -4.46 -28.79
N THR A 422 9.62 -4.05 -28.51
CA THR A 422 10.38 -4.43 -27.31
C THR A 422 10.83 -3.23 -26.47
N GLY A 423 10.46 -2.02 -26.92
CA GLY A 423 10.78 -0.75 -26.28
C GLY A 423 10.33 -0.64 -24.82
N ARG A 424 11.14 0.02 -23.99
CA ARG A 424 10.87 0.21 -22.55
C ARG A 424 9.57 1.00 -22.36
N GLN A 425 8.54 0.34 -21.80
CA GLN A 425 7.25 0.98 -21.52
C GLN A 425 7.34 1.81 -20.24
N VAL A 426 7.12 3.13 -20.34
CA VAL A 426 7.30 4.11 -19.24
C VAL A 426 6.02 4.85 -18.84
N ARG A 427 4.90 4.57 -19.51
CA ARG A 427 3.54 5.01 -19.14
C ARG A 427 2.50 4.10 -19.78
N ALA A 428 1.69 3.38 -19.01
CA ALA A 428 0.64 2.50 -19.51
C ALA A 428 -0.66 3.26 -19.85
N PRO A 429 -1.56 2.69 -20.67
CA PRO A 429 -2.86 3.30 -20.96
C PRO A 429 -3.69 3.52 -19.69
N GLY A 430 -4.00 4.78 -19.39
CA GLY A 430 -4.75 5.19 -18.20
C GLY A 430 -3.92 5.83 -17.09
N GLU A 431 -2.59 5.68 -17.10
CA GLU A 431 -1.71 6.33 -16.12
C GLU A 431 -1.62 7.85 -16.33
N LEU A 432 -1.44 8.62 -15.26
CA LEU A 432 -1.36 10.09 -15.29
C LEU A 432 0.07 10.64 -15.38
N GLY A 433 1.09 9.87 -14.98
CA GLY A 433 2.50 10.26 -15.01
C GLY A 433 3.36 9.29 -15.82
N PHE A 434 4.66 9.61 -15.95
CA PHE A 434 5.68 8.68 -16.44
C PHE A 434 6.37 7.99 -15.26
N SER A 435 6.83 6.76 -15.45
CA SER A 435 7.46 5.93 -14.42
C SER A 435 8.66 5.13 -14.96
N GLY A 436 9.48 4.61 -14.04
CA GLY A 436 10.74 3.92 -14.35
C GLY A 436 11.96 4.85 -14.47
N ASP A 437 13.15 4.28 -14.60
CA ASP A 437 14.35 5.04 -14.98
C ASP A 437 14.28 5.39 -16.47
N LEU A 438 14.53 6.66 -16.80
CA LEU A 438 14.52 7.23 -18.14
C LEU A 438 15.94 7.47 -18.70
N SER A 439 16.97 6.85 -18.13
CA SER A 439 18.34 6.84 -18.65
C SER A 439 18.65 5.64 -19.54
N GLY A 440 19.72 5.73 -20.33
CA GLY A 440 20.20 4.68 -21.24
C GLY A 440 21.58 5.01 -21.82
N ARG A 441 22.14 4.19 -22.72
CA ARG A 441 23.55 4.32 -23.20
C ARG A 441 23.83 4.06 -24.69
N LEU A 442 23.19 4.85 -25.54
CA LEU A 442 23.50 4.98 -26.98
C LEU A 442 24.96 4.80 -27.43
N CYS A 443 25.11 3.85 -28.36
CA CYS A 443 26.29 3.49 -29.13
C CYS A 443 26.14 3.83 -30.64
N PRO A 444 27.24 3.79 -31.43
CA PRO A 444 27.17 4.06 -32.87
C PRO A 444 26.43 2.95 -33.63
N ASP A 445 25.52 3.35 -34.53
CA ASP A 445 24.62 2.47 -35.31
C ASP A 445 23.56 1.69 -34.47
N ASP A 446 23.21 2.22 -33.29
CA ASP A 446 22.29 1.66 -32.28
C ASP A 446 21.08 2.60 -31.97
N LEU A 447 19.98 2.09 -31.36
CA LEU A 447 18.61 2.65 -31.33
C LEU A 447 17.75 2.28 -30.08
N ASP A 448 17.60 3.15 -29.08
CA ASP A 448 16.66 2.94 -27.97
C ASP A 448 15.21 3.34 -28.36
N TYR A 449 14.20 2.55 -27.97
CA TYR A 449 12.78 2.91 -28.06
C TYR A 449 12.13 3.00 -26.69
N ILE A 450 11.75 4.22 -26.26
CA ILE A 450 11.04 4.47 -25.01
C ILE A 450 9.54 4.65 -25.32
N CYS A 451 8.71 3.70 -24.93
CA CYS A 451 7.29 3.61 -25.33
C CYS A 451 6.33 4.08 -24.22
N PHE A 452 5.29 4.81 -24.62
CA PHE A 452 4.37 5.48 -23.69
C PHE A 452 2.96 5.63 -24.29
N ALA A 453 1.94 5.53 -23.44
CA ALA A 453 0.57 5.87 -23.80
C ALA A 453 0.28 7.35 -23.48
N THR A 454 -0.51 7.99 -24.34
CA THR A 454 -1.04 9.34 -24.12
C THR A 454 -2.57 9.34 -24.14
N GLN A 455 -3.16 10.32 -23.48
CA GLN A 455 -4.61 10.53 -23.42
C GLN A 455 -5.09 11.53 -24.50
N VAL A 456 -6.39 11.84 -24.50
CA VAL A 456 -7.02 12.70 -25.50
C VAL A 456 -6.57 14.16 -25.32
N ARG A 457 -5.84 14.70 -26.31
CA ARG A 457 -5.39 16.11 -26.38
C ARG A 457 -4.35 16.48 -25.30
N GLU A 458 -3.48 15.57 -24.90
CA GLU A 458 -2.30 15.96 -24.13
C GLU A 458 -1.32 16.78 -24.99
N GLU A 459 -0.62 17.71 -24.37
CA GLU A 459 0.63 18.28 -24.89
C GLU A 459 1.78 17.62 -24.14
N VAL A 460 2.68 16.99 -24.90
CA VAL A 460 3.80 16.19 -24.41
C VAL A 460 5.08 16.95 -24.63
N SER A 461 5.88 17.08 -23.57
CA SER A 461 7.21 17.69 -23.56
C SER A 461 8.27 16.62 -23.33
N ILE A 462 9.36 16.67 -24.08
CA ILE A 462 10.49 15.72 -24.02
C ILE A 462 11.80 16.52 -24.05
N ASP A 463 12.63 16.34 -23.04
CA ASP A 463 14.00 16.88 -22.98
C ASP A 463 15.01 15.76 -22.70
N ILE A 464 16.26 15.90 -23.17
CA ILE A 464 17.27 14.84 -23.06
C ILE A 464 18.63 15.42 -22.65
N ASP A 465 19.09 15.05 -21.46
CA ASP A 465 20.42 15.38 -20.94
C ASP A 465 21.43 14.29 -21.31
N VAL A 466 22.50 14.63 -22.04
CA VAL A 466 23.60 13.70 -22.31
C VAL A 466 24.57 13.71 -21.13
N THR A 467 24.42 12.72 -20.24
CA THR A 467 25.09 12.62 -18.94
C THR A 467 26.53 12.10 -19.03
N SER A 468 26.84 11.27 -20.04
CA SER A 468 28.17 10.67 -20.22
C SER A 468 28.69 10.80 -21.67
N GLY A 469 29.95 10.40 -21.91
CA GLY A 469 30.53 10.31 -23.26
C GLY A 469 30.60 11.61 -24.09
N ASP A 470 30.60 11.44 -25.42
CA ASP A 470 30.68 12.48 -26.46
C ASP A 470 29.56 12.41 -27.52
N ALA A 471 28.52 11.62 -27.27
CA ALA A 471 27.38 11.43 -28.18
C ALA A 471 26.71 12.74 -28.63
N VAL A 472 26.30 12.75 -29.90
CA VAL A 472 25.21 13.57 -30.41
C VAL A 472 24.02 12.65 -30.59
N VAL A 473 23.10 12.69 -29.63
CA VAL A 473 21.85 11.94 -29.65
C VAL A 473 20.88 12.64 -30.59
N ALA A 474 20.24 11.91 -31.49
CA ALA A 474 19.10 12.39 -32.25
C ALA A 474 17.90 11.51 -31.98
N GLY A 475 16.75 12.14 -31.76
CA GLY A 475 15.54 11.44 -31.37
C GLY A 475 14.31 11.97 -32.09
N ARG A 476 13.24 11.18 -32.13
CA ARG A 476 11.95 11.52 -32.73
C ARG A 476 10.84 10.66 -32.14
N VAL A 477 9.63 11.19 -32.08
CA VAL A 477 8.47 10.40 -31.64
C VAL A 477 7.81 9.72 -32.84
N ILE A 478 7.58 8.42 -32.72
CA ILE A 478 6.79 7.60 -33.64
C ILE A 478 5.48 7.17 -32.97
N ARG A 479 4.51 6.76 -33.79
CA ARG A 479 3.32 6.03 -33.33
C ARG A 479 3.54 4.52 -33.53
N VAL A 480 2.78 3.67 -32.83
CA VAL A 480 2.91 2.19 -32.94
C VAL A 480 2.58 1.64 -34.35
N ASP A 481 1.97 2.44 -35.24
CA ASP A 481 1.86 2.09 -36.68
C ASP A 481 3.13 2.45 -37.51
N GLY A 482 4.21 2.87 -36.85
CA GLY A 482 5.52 3.20 -37.45
C GLY A 482 5.61 4.58 -38.09
N GLU A 483 4.53 5.36 -38.12
CA GLU A 483 4.53 6.70 -38.72
C GLU A 483 5.09 7.76 -37.73
N PRO A 484 6.07 8.59 -38.14
CA PRO A 484 6.67 9.60 -37.28
C PRO A 484 5.73 10.79 -37.04
N VAL A 485 5.70 11.25 -35.79
CA VAL A 485 4.98 12.45 -35.37
C VAL A 485 5.72 13.69 -35.87
N ARG A 486 5.01 14.55 -36.62
CA ARG A 486 5.64 15.68 -37.30
C ARG A 486 6.17 16.72 -36.31
N ASN A 487 7.36 17.23 -36.59
CA ASN A 487 8.07 18.23 -35.79
C ASN A 487 8.48 17.71 -34.40
N THR A 488 8.76 16.40 -34.28
CA THR A 488 9.32 15.81 -33.04
C THR A 488 10.79 15.41 -33.17
N ASP A 489 11.40 15.63 -34.34
CA ASP A 489 12.82 15.42 -34.58
C ASP A 489 13.68 16.43 -33.79
N GLY A 490 14.56 15.94 -32.90
CA GLY A 490 15.49 16.75 -32.10
C GLY A 490 16.94 16.24 -32.13
N GLU A 491 17.89 17.06 -31.68
CA GLU A 491 19.30 16.71 -31.45
C GLU A 491 19.77 17.24 -30.09
N TRP A 492 20.45 16.40 -29.31
CA TRP A 492 20.96 16.70 -27.96
C TRP A 492 22.42 16.28 -27.82
N SER A 493 23.14 16.92 -26.90
CA SER A 493 24.58 16.72 -26.70
C SER A 493 25.04 17.16 -25.31
N ARG A 494 26.32 16.92 -25.01
CA ARG A 494 27.06 17.52 -23.87
C ARG A 494 27.00 19.06 -23.76
N GLN A 495 26.48 19.75 -24.77
CA GLN A 495 26.32 21.22 -24.79
C GLN A 495 24.84 21.66 -24.68
N GLY A 496 23.93 20.73 -24.40
CA GLY A 496 22.48 20.90 -24.43
C GLY A 496 21.85 20.41 -25.74
N GLY A 497 20.53 20.59 -25.85
CA GLY A 497 19.70 20.33 -27.03
C GLY A 497 18.46 21.23 -27.04
N GLU A 498 17.41 20.83 -27.77
CA GLU A 498 16.11 21.54 -27.83
C GLU A 498 14.98 20.67 -27.26
N THR A 499 14.17 21.22 -26.34
CA THR A 499 13.00 20.53 -25.77
C THR A 499 11.91 20.34 -26.82
N VAL A 500 11.59 19.08 -27.14
CA VAL A 500 10.58 18.71 -28.13
C VAL A 500 9.19 18.78 -27.49
N ASN A 501 8.27 19.49 -28.15
CA ASN A 501 6.89 19.68 -27.68
C ASN A 501 5.89 19.35 -28.79
N PHE A 502 4.91 18.48 -28.52
CA PHE A 502 3.88 18.12 -29.49
C PHE A 502 2.54 17.79 -28.83
N ARG A 503 1.45 17.90 -29.60
CA ARG A 503 0.11 17.51 -29.13
C ARG A 503 -0.23 16.10 -29.58
N ALA A 504 -0.52 15.24 -28.60
CA ALA A 504 -0.87 13.85 -28.81
C ALA A 504 -2.38 13.64 -28.96
N GLY A 505 -2.75 12.55 -29.63
CA GLY A 505 -4.08 11.95 -29.51
C GLY A 505 -4.04 10.84 -28.45
N ALA A 506 -5.19 10.24 -28.14
CA ALA A 506 -5.19 9.02 -27.33
C ALA A 506 -4.52 7.86 -28.10
N GLY A 507 -3.69 7.09 -27.42
CA GLY A 507 -3.05 5.89 -27.95
C GLY A 507 -1.56 5.77 -27.61
N PRO A 508 -0.88 4.72 -28.11
CA PRO A 508 0.52 4.47 -27.83
C PRO A 508 1.47 5.12 -28.85
N TYR A 509 2.58 5.63 -28.32
CA TYR A 509 3.69 6.30 -28.99
C TYR A 509 5.01 5.69 -28.49
N CYS A 510 6.10 5.87 -29.25
CA CYS A 510 7.45 5.62 -28.75
C CYS A 510 8.39 6.75 -29.16
N LEU A 511 9.30 7.12 -28.28
CA LEU A 511 10.45 7.97 -28.55
C LEU A 511 11.58 7.08 -29.06
N GLU A 512 11.90 7.18 -30.35
CA GLU A 512 13.07 6.57 -30.95
C GLU A 512 14.28 7.49 -30.70
N LEU A 513 15.37 6.94 -30.18
CA LEU A 513 16.66 7.61 -29.99
C LEU A 513 17.74 6.95 -30.88
N SER A 514 18.86 7.64 -31.09
CA SER A 514 19.96 7.18 -31.94
C SER A 514 21.24 8.00 -31.74
N ALA A 515 22.43 7.40 -31.82
CA ALA A 515 23.69 8.16 -31.86
C ALA A 515 24.05 8.55 -33.30
N ARG A 516 24.00 9.85 -33.63
CA ARG A 516 24.50 10.34 -34.95
C ARG A 516 26.01 10.36 -35.05
N SER A 517 26.70 10.46 -33.91
CA SER A 517 28.15 10.38 -33.79
C SER A 517 28.56 10.33 -32.32
N GLY A 518 29.69 9.66 -32.02
CA GLY A 518 30.15 9.49 -30.65
C GLY A 518 29.40 8.36 -29.93
N SER A 519 29.58 8.28 -28.62
CA SER A 519 28.79 7.39 -27.75
C SER A 519 28.65 8.02 -26.36
N GLY A 520 27.62 7.66 -25.60
CA GLY A 520 27.41 8.24 -24.29
C GLY A 520 26.04 7.95 -23.68
N SER A 521 26.01 7.98 -22.36
CA SER A 521 24.78 7.84 -21.57
C SER A 521 23.95 9.11 -21.62
N TYR A 522 22.63 8.95 -21.55
CA TYR A 522 21.66 10.03 -21.52
C TYR A 522 20.66 9.85 -20.36
N ARG A 523 19.82 10.87 -20.13
CA ARG A 523 18.59 10.81 -19.32
C ARG A 523 17.50 11.62 -20.02
N VAL A 524 16.32 11.04 -20.18
CA VAL A 524 15.14 11.74 -20.70
C VAL A 524 14.31 12.29 -19.54
N SER A 525 13.77 13.48 -19.72
CA SER A 525 12.69 14.05 -18.90
C SER A 525 11.44 14.13 -19.76
N MET A 526 10.33 13.54 -19.32
CA MET A 526 9.07 13.53 -20.06
C MET A 526 7.91 14.05 -19.20
N THR A 527 7.10 14.95 -19.75
CA THR A 527 5.82 15.36 -19.15
C THR A 527 4.72 15.32 -20.20
N ALA A 528 3.49 15.02 -19.77
CA ALA A 528 2.32 14.95 -20.64
C ALA A 528 1.16 15.58 -19.89
N VAL A 529 0.66 16.70 -20.40
CA VAL A 529 -0.31 17.55 -19.69
C VAL A 529 -1.57 17.68 -20.54
N PRO A 530 -2.77 17.40 -20.02
CA PRO A 530 -4.00 17.66 -20.74
C PRO A 530 -4.09 19.13 -21.22
N SER A 531 -4.55 19.35 -22.45
CA SER A 531 -4.72 20.71 -23.00
C SER A 531 -5.66 21.61 -22.19
N ALA A 532 -6.38 21.07 -21.22
CA ALA A 532 -7.22 21.81 -20.29
C ALA A 532 -6.48 22.24 -19.04
N VAL A 533 -5.79 21.33 -18.36
CA VAL A 533 -4.83 21.64 -17.29
C VAL A 533 -3.91 22.79 -17.71
N LEU A 534 -3.31 22.75 -18.91
CA LEU A 534 -2.47 23.85 -19.38
C LEU A 534 -3.19 25.21 -19.46
N ARG A 535 -4.49 25.24 -19.81
CA ARG A 535 -5.29 26.48 -19.82
C ARG A 535 -5.60 26.95 -18.39
N LEU A 536 -5.96 26.04 -17.49
CA LEU A 536 -6.14 26.36 -16.06
C LEU A 536 -4.85 26.89 -15.42
N CYS A 537 -3.69 26.38 -15.86
CA CYS A 537 -2.37 26.84 -15.46
C CYS A 537 -1.97 28.20 -16.08
N GLU A 538 -2.38 28.49 -17.31
CA GLU A 538 -2.22 29.82 -17.95
C GLU A 538 -3.12 30.89 -17.29
N ASP A 539 -4.34 30.52 -16.91
CA ASP A 539 -5.32 31.38 -16.20
C ASP A 539 -5.13 31.41 -14.66
N ALA A 540 -4.06 30.77 -14.14
CA ALA A 540 -3.81 30.63 -12.71
C ALA A 540 -3.71 31.98 -11.98
N SER A 541 -4.54 32.18 -10.95
CA SER A 541 -4.71 33.47 -10.29
C SER A 541 -3.53 33.84 -9.37
N PRO A 542 -2.78 34.93 -9.64
CA PRO A 542 -1.59 35.25 -8.86
C PRO A 542 -1.94 35.81 -7.47
N LEU A 543 -1.50 35.13 -6.43
CA LEU A 543 -1.56 35.58 -5.05
C LEU A 543 -0.35 36.49 -4.74
N GLN A 544 -0.56 37.45 -3.85
CA GLN A 544 0.44 38.46 -3.51
C GLN A 544 0.61 38.50 -1.98
N LEU A 545 1.61 37.77 -1.49
CA LEU A 545 1.91 37.65 -0.06
C LEU A 545 2.24 39.02 0.55
N GLN A 546 1.48 39.45 1.56
CA GLN A 546 1.71 40.69 2.28
C GLN A 546 2.31 40.39 3.66
N ARG A 547 3.64 40.27 3.72
CA ARG A 547 4.44 39.80 4.87
C ARG A 547 4.31 38.29 5.13
N GLY A 548 4.12 37.51 4.07
CA GLY A 548 3.93 36.06 4.14
C GLY A 548 2.48 35.61 4.13
N GLU A 549 1.53 36.51 4.46
CA GLU A 549 0.09 36.21 4.46
C GLU A 549 -0.58 36.60 3.12
N ALA A 550 -1.40 35.71 2.56
CA ALA A 550 -2.43 36.04 1.57
C ALA A 550 -3.76 35.37 1.92
N SER A 551 -4.88 35.98 1.50
CA SER A 551 -6.21 35.40 1.65
C SER A 551 -7.11 35.81 0.50
N VAL A 552 -7.86 34.85 -0.03
CA VAL A 552 -8.80 35.02 -1.15
C VAL A 552 -10.11 34.28 -0.84
N GLN A 553 -11.22 34.82 -1.36
CA GLN A 553 -12.51 34.15 -1.36
C GLN A 553 -12.96 33.96 -2.81
N ALA A 554 -13.39 32.75 -3.14
CA ALA A 554 -13.75 32.37 -4.50
C ALA A 554 -14.83 31.28 -4.49
N GLN A 555 -15.24 30.88 -5.69
CA GLN A 555 -16.17 29.80 -5.95
C GLN A 555 -15.46 28.82 -6.89
N LEU A 556 -15.65 27.52 -6.68
CA LEU A 556 -15.13 26.48 -7.57
C LEU A 556 -15.82 26.52 -8.95
N ASN A 557 -15.18 25.94 -9.97
CA ASN A 557 -15.63 25.99 -11.36
C ASN A 557 -16.79 24.98 -11.63
N GLN A 558 -16.85 24.29 -12.77
CA GLN A 558 -17.69 23.09 -12.97
C GLN A 558 -17.15 22.24 -14.14
N ASP A 559 -15.82 22.23 -14.30
CA ASP A 559 -15.05 21.59 -15.36
C ASP A 559 -13.98 20.81 -14.58
N ASP A 560 -14.12 19.48 -14.54
CA ASP A 560 -13.18 18.56 -13.87
C ASP A 560 -12.12 18.16 -14.90
N GLU A 561 -10.97 18.82 -14.84
CA GLU A 561 -9.84 18.59 -15.75
C GLU A 561 -8.48 18.50 -15.01
N PHE A 562 -8.39 18.80 -13.70
CA PHE A 562 -7.19 18.79 -12.86
C PHE A 562 -7.33 17.87 -11.65
N SER A 563 -6.72 16.68 -11.70
CA SER A 563 -6.71 15.74 -10.56
C SER A 563 -5.45 15.89 -9.67
N PRO A 564 -5.58 16.05 -8.34
CA PRO A 564 -4.51 15.86 -7.35
C PRO A 564 -4.03 14.40 -7.30
N ILE A 565 -2.72 14.11 -7.18
CA ILE A 565 -2.23 12.70 -7.13
C ILE A 565 -2.77 12.02 -5.88
N CYS A 566 -2.60 12.71 -4.76
CA CYS A 566 -3.08 12.32 -3.45
C CYS A 566 -4.56 11.89 -3.42
N ALA A 567 -5.43 12.52 -4.21
CA ALA A 567 -6.87 12.31 -4.14
C ALA A 567 -7.34 10.98 -4.75
N GLY A 568 -6.54 10.36 -5.63
CA GLY A 568 -6.81 9.01 -6.17
C GLY A 568 -8.11 8.83 -6.95
N GLY A 569 -8.80 9.91 -7.35
CA GLY A 569 -10.16 9.86 -7.91
C GLY A 569 -11.28 9.93 -6.86
N GLU A 570 -11.05 10.50 -5.68
CA GLU A 570 -12.10 11.03 -4.78
C GLU A 570 -12.34 12.54 -4.98
N ALA A 571 -11.64 13.20 -5.91
CA ALA A 571 -11.74 14.62 -6.18
C ALA A 571 -12.05 14.83 -7.67
N ASP A 572 -13.35 14.73 -7.97
CA ASP A 572 -13.94 14.88 -9.30
C ASP A 572 -14.72 16.22 -9.35
N GLY A 573 -14.20 17.22 -8.62
CA GLY A 573 -14.84 18.51 -8.42
C GLY A 573 -14.56 19.50 -9.55
N GLY A 574 -15.21 20.66 -9.48
CA GLY A 574 -14.69 21.82 -10.20
C GLY A 574 -13.55 22.45 -9.41
N GLU A 575 -12.48 22.91 -10.05
CA GLU A 575 -11.25 23.36 -9.38
C GLU A 575 -10.93 24.85 -9.64
N MET A 576 -9.89 25.36 -8.98
CA MET A 576 -9.35 26.70 -9.14
C MET A 576 -7.86 26.73 -8.84
N ILE A 577 -7.05 27.21 -9.78
CA ILE A 577 -5.59 27.27 -9.65
C ILE A 577 -5.13 28.69 -9.27
N TYR A 578 -4.25 28.77 -8.28
CA TYR A 578 -3.54 29.96 -7.84
C TYR A 578 -2.03 29.82 -8.06
N SER A 579 -1.31 30.94 -8.10
CA SER A 579 0.16 30.96 -8.19
C SER A 579 0.80 31.88 -7.14
N VAL A 580 1.95 31.45 -6.60
CA VAL A 580 2.79 32.17 -5.63
C VAL A 580 4.24 32.12 -6.12
N SER A 581 4.88 33.28 -6.28
CA SER A 581 6.25 33.38 -6.82
C SER A 581 7.26 33.81 -5.75
N PHE A 582 8.37 33.10 -5.66
CA PHE A 582 9.52 33.38 -4.80
C PHE A 582 10.70 33.82 -5.67
N ASP A 583 10.81 35.12 -5.91
CA ASP A 583 11.79 35.73 -6.84
C ASP A 583 13.11 36.18 -6.17
N ASP A 584 13.14 36.31 -4.84
CA ASP A 584 14.32 36.72 -4.06
C ASP A 584 14.72 35.63 -3.05
N ALA A 585 16.01 35.29 -3.01
CA ALA A 585 16.57 34.33 -2.05
C ALA A 585 16.50 34.82 -0.59
N ALA A 586 16.13 36.08 -0.35
CA ALA A 586 15.80 36.61 0.97
C ALA A 586 14.44 36.16 1.51
N ASP A 587 13.52 35.69 0.64
CA ASP A 587 12.19 35.20 1.01
C ASP A 587 12.16 33.67 1.23
N LEU A 588 13.32 33.00 1.21
CA LEU A 588 13.50 31.56 1.38
C LEU A 588 14.55 31.23 2.47
N PRO A 589 14.53 30.03 3.07
CA PRO A 589 13.55 28.95 2.89
C PRO A 589 12.34 29.12 3.85
N VAL A 590 11.13 28.78 3.39
CA VAL A 590 9.86 28.97 4.14
C VAL A 590 8.93 27.76 4.08
N LEU A 591 8.18 27.53 5.17
CA LEU A 591 7.06 26.59 5.20
C LEU A 591 5.85 27.33 4.66
N MET A 592 5.38 26.95 3.46
CA MET A 592 4.13 27.45 2.92
C MET A 592 2.98 26.55 3.39
N THR A 593 2.04 27.13 4.13
CA THR A 593 0.81 26.47 4.56
C THR A 593 -0.35 27.03 3.74
N ALA A 594 -1.02 26.18 2.98
CA ALA A 594 -2.23 26.52 2.23
C ALA A 594 -3.43 25.85 2.90
N THR A 595 -4.40 26.64 3.39
CA THR A 595 -5.57 26.17 4.12
C THR A 595 -6.85 26.62 3.43
N VAL A 596 -7.70 25.66 3.07
CA VAL A 596 -9.00 25.87 2.43
C VAL A 596 -10.12 25.67 3.45
N SER A 597 -11.02 26.65 3.54
CA SER A 597 -12.11 26.67 4.51
C SER A 597 -13.46 27.07 3.90
N GLY A 598 -14.52 26.40 4.34
CA GLY A 598 -15.89 26.68 3.89
C GLY A 598 -16.40 28.03 4.39
N LEU A 599 -17.02 28.81 3.50
CA LEU A 599 -17.74 30.00 3.95
C LEU A 599 -18.99 29.59 4.74
N ALA A 600 -19.33 30.36 5.78
CA ALA A 600 -20.37 30.00 6.75
C ALA A 600 -21.75 29.79 6.11
N GLY A 601 -22.15 28.52 5.96
CA GLY A 601 -23.40 28.10 5.33
C GLY A 601 -23.28 27.56 3.90
N GLY A 602 -22.07 27.34 3.38
CA GLY A 602 -21.82 26.68 2.08
C GLY A 602 -21.73 25.15 2.15
N THR A 603 -21.69 24.52 0.98
CA THR A 603 -21.66 23.07 0.72
C THR A 603 -20.27 22.55 0.32
N LEU A 604 -19.18 23.14 0.84
CA LEU A 604 -17.81 22.86 0.37
C LEU A 604 -17.34 21.40 0.48
N GLY A 605 -18.05 20.56 1.23
CA GLY A 605 -17.67 19.17 1.44
C GLY A 605 -16.30 19.08 2.11
N ASP A 606 -15.48 18.15 1.61
CA ASP A 606 -14.16 17.78 2.10
C ASP A 606 -13.10 18.11 1.02
N PRO A 607 -12.87 19.40 0.68
CA PRO A 607 -12.12 19.81 -0.51
C PRO A 607 -10.65 19.38 -0.44
N VAL A 608 -10.01 19.24 -1.60
CA VAL A 608 -8.57 18.96 -1.69
C VAL A 608 -7.80 20.25 -2.00
N VAL A 609 -6.65 20.44 -1.36
CA VAL A 609 -5.66 21.44 -1.76
C VAL A 609 -4.33 20.77 -2.06
N SER A 610 -3.82 20.99 -3.27
CA SER A 610 -2.54 20.50 -3.78
C SER A 610 -1.59 21.66 -4.04
N ILE A 611 -0.31 21.47 -3.70
CA ILE A 611 0.78 22.42 -3.96
C ILE A 611 1.75 21.77 -4.95
N ARG A 612 1.96 22.37 -6.12
CA ARG A 612 2.86 21.87 -7.18
C ARG A 612 3.97 22.88 -7.51
N SER A 613 5.18 22.41 -7.81
CA SER A 613 6.26 23.28 -8.34
C SER A 613 6.13 23.52 -9.85
N ASN A 614 5.42 22.66 -10.58
CA ASN A 614 5.02 22.84 -11.97
C ASN A 614 3.54 22.49 -12.14
N CYS A 615 2.69 23.50 -12.35
CA CYS A 615 1.23 23.35 -12.40
C CYS A 615 0.72 22.14 -13.19
N GLY A 616 1.22 21.96 -14.42
CA GLY A 616 0.73 20.94 -15.33
C GLY A 616 1.27 19.54 -15.05
N ASP A 617 2.36 19.43 -14.30
CA ASP A 617 3.02 18.17 -14.01
C ASP A 617 2.59 17.66 -12.64
N ALA A 618 1.77 16.62 -12.65
CA ALA A 618 1.27 15.99 -11.45
C ALA A 618 2.40 15.48 -10.54
N SER A 619 3.51 15.00 -11.11
CA SER A 619 4.65 14.47 -10.35
C SER A 619 5.41 15.54 -9.57
N SER A 620 5.15 16.82 -9.84
CA SER A 620 5.72 17.97 -9.14
C SER A 620 4.93 18.41 -7.88
N GLU A 621 3.97 17.58 -7.43
CA GLU A 621 3.17 17.78 -6.22
C GLU A 621 4.04 17.65 -4.95
N VAL A 622 4.33 18.79 -4.31
CA VAL A 622 5.22 18.89 -3.14
C VAL A 622 4.48 18.83 -1.80
N ALA A 623 3.15 18.95 -1.80
CA ALA A 623 2.27 18.71 -0.66
C ALA A 623 0.80 18.60 -1.11
N CYS A 624 -0.02 17.82 -0.40
CA CYS A 624 -1.47 17.76 -0.62
C CYS A 624 -2.24 17.34 0.63
N SER A 625 -3.39 17.99 0.88
CA SER A 625 -4.28 17.68 2.00
C SER A 625 -5.12 16.41 1.80
N ILE A 626 -4.54 15.23 2.06
CA ILE A 626 -5.31 13.98 2.18
C ILE A 626 -5.56 13.58 3.62
N GLY A 627 -6.81 13.17 3.90
CA GLY A 627 -7.17 12.30 5.02
C GLY A 627 -6.66 12.70 6.41
N GLN A 628 -6.38 13.98 6.66
CA GLN A 628 -5.64 14.43 7.84
C GLN A 628 -6.29 13.86 9.11
N ARG A 629 -5.53 13.15 9.95
CA ARG A 629 -6.08 12.66 11.22
C ARG A 629 -6.47 13.85 12.09
N ASP A 630 -7.64 13.80 12.70
CA ASP A 630 -8.07 14.82 13.65
C ASP A 630 -7.01 14.90 14.77
N PRO A 631 -6.35 16.07 14.99
CA PRO A 631 -5.35 16.23 16.03
C PRO A 631 -5.87 15.94 17.46
N LEU A 632 -7.18 15.79 17.63
CA LEU A 632 -7.88 15.52 18.89
C LEU A 632 -8.63 14.17 18.93
N ASP A 633 -8.83 13.47 17.80
CA ASP A 633 -9.38 12.10 17.73
C ASP A 633 -8.80 11.28 16.56
N PRO A 634 -7.72 10.50 16.77
CA PRO A 634 -6.96 9.87 15.70
C PRO A 634 -7.70 8.76 14.92
N ASN A 635 -8.92 8.41 15.36
CA ASN A 635 -9.83 7.49 14.68
C ASN A 635 -10.68 8.19 13.60
N PHE A 636 -10.63 9.52 13.54
CA PHE A 636 -11.41 10.34 12.62
C PHE A 636 -10.49 11.12 11.67
N SER A 637 -10.84 11.17 10.39
CA SER A 637 -10.19 12.05 9.42
C SER A 637 -10.89 13.41 9.39
N GLN A 638 -10.20 14.48 9.76
CA GLN A 638 -10.62 15.84 9.44
C GLN A 638 -10.21 16.16 8.00
N ARG A 639 -11.21 16.35 7.12
CA ARG A 639 -11.00 16.90 5.78
C ARG A 639 -11.41 18.38 5.65
N THR A 640 -11.88 19.00 6.73
CA THR A 640 -12.08 20.46 6.82
C THR A 640 -11.55 21.04 8.13
N PRO A 641 -10.79 22.16 8.09
CA PRO A 641 -10.30 22.87 6.90
C PRO A 641 -9.10 22.16 6.26
N ALA A 642 -9.22 21.80 4.98
CA ALA A 642 -8.19 21.08 4.25
C ALA A 642 -6.88 21.88 4.18
N THR A 643 -5.77 21.29 4.62
CA THR A 643 -4.49 22.00 4.73
C THR A 643 -3.33 21.22 4.14
N ALA A 644 -2.62 21.81 3.17
CA ALA A 644 -1.36 21.30 2.62
C ALA A 644 -0.18 22.12 3.16
N ARG A 645 0.98 21.47 3.38
CA ARG A 645 2.18 22.09 3.96
C ARG A 645 3.43 21.72 3.19
N ALA A 646 4.00 22.67 2.45
CA ALA A 646 5.20 22.46 1.65
C ALA A 646 6.41 23.21 2.24
N ALA A 647 7.56 22.54 2.30
CA ALA A 647 8.84 23.18 2.59
C ALA A 647 9.41 23.79 1.30
N ILE A 648 9.35 25.11 1.15
CA ILE A 648 9.83 25.84 -0.03
C ILE A 648 11.29 26.24 0.18
N THR A 649 12.18 25.62 -0.60
CA THR A 649 13.63 25.80 -0.53
C THR A 649 14.24 26.40 -1.79
N GLU A 650 13.54 26.39 -2.92
CA GLU A 650 14.03 26.84 -4.23
C GLU A 650 13.23 28.03 -4.79
N LEU A 651 13.89 28.83 -5.63
CA LEU A 651 13.28 29.99 -6.29
C LEU A 651 12.43 29.53 -7.47
N GLY A 652 11.21 30.05 -7.57
CA GLY A 652 10.28 29.65 -8.63
C GLY A 652 8.86 30.13 -8.38
N THR A 653 7.94 29.70 -9.25
CA THR A 653 6.49 29.90 -9.05
C THR A 653 5.87 28.56 -8.68
N TYR A 654 5.28 28.49 -7.49
CA TYR A 654 4.53 27.35 -7.02
C TYR A 654 3.05 27.59 -7.23
N TYR A 655 2.32 26.53 -7.51
CA TYR A 655 0.90 26.55 -7.83
C TYR A 655 0.11 25.88 -6.73
N ILE A 656 -1.01 26.49 -6.35
CA ILE A 656 -1.93 25.98 -5.34
C ILE A 656 -3.26 25.71 -6.06
N ALA A 657 -3.56 24.43 -6.28
CA ALA A 657 -4.86 24.01 -6.77
C ALA A 657 -5.80 23.80 -5.59
N VAL A 658 -7.01 24.34 -5.69
CA VAL A 658 -8.12 24.09 -4.75
C VAL A 658 -9.23 23.39 -5.52
N ASP A 659 -9.65 22.25 -5.01
CA ASP A 659 -10.44 21.25 -5.73
C ASP A 659 -11.60 20.74 -4.86
N GLY A 660 -12.65 20.26 -5.51
CA GLY A 660 -13.87 19.74 -4.88
C GLY A 660 -13.91 18.21 -4.86
N VAL A 661 -14.92 17.66 -4.19
CA VAL A 661 -15.17 16.20 -4.13
C VAL A 661 -16.38 15.82 -4.99
N ASP A 662 -17.50 16.52 -4.82
CA ASP A 662 -18.77 16.18 -5.48
C ASP A 662 -18.89 16.80 -6.89
N ILE A 663 -18.99 15.95 -7.92
CA ILE A 663 -19.18 16.35 -9.32
C ILE A 663 -20.30 17.37 -9.47
N GLY A 664 -19.97 18.54 -10.01
CA GLY A 664 -20.93 19.58 -10.35
C GLY A 664 -21.35 20.52 -9.21
N GLU A 665 -20.96 20.27 -7.96
CA GLU A 665 -21.09 21.25 -6.87
C GLU A 665 -20.22 22.49 -7.16
N ARG A 666 -20.71 23.68 -6.82
CA ARG A 666 -19.99 24.95 -6.99
C ARG A 666 -19.87 25.71 -5.66
N PRO A 667 -19.20 25.15 -4.64
CA PRO A 667 -19.16 25.76 -3.32
C PRO A 667 -18.30 27.03 -3.28
N ASN A 668 -18.57 27.88 -2.29
CA ASN A 668 -17.80 29.08 -2.02
C ASN A 668 -16.83 28.81 -0.86
N TYR A 669 -15.56 29.11 -1.07
CA TYR A 669 -14.47 28.83 -0.13
C TYR A 669 -13.64 30.08 0.16
N ARG A 670 -12.81 29.97 1.19
CA ARG A 670 -11.70 30.87 1.50
C ARG A 670 -10.41 30.05 1.47
N LEU A 671 -9.47 30.44 0.61
CA LEU A 671 -8.09 29.98 0.66
C LEU A 671 -7.28 31.02 1.44
N ASP A 672 -6.60 30.56 2.48
CA ASP A 672 -5.57 31.31 3.19
C ASP A 672 -4.20 30.68 2.90
N VAL A 673 -3.19 31.51 2.68
CA VAL A 673 -1.81 31.08 2.48
C VAL A 673 -0.93 31.85 3.46
N ASP A 674 -0.15 31.14 4.27
CA ASP A 674 0.85 31.70 5.17
C ASP A 674 2.24 31.13 4.87
N THR A 675 3.30 31.93 5.07
CA THR A 675 4.68 31.49 4.92
C THR A 675 5.51 31.85 6.15
N ALA A 676 5.92 30.83 6.91
CA ALA A 676 6.79 30.98 8.05
C ALA A 676 8.25 30.62 7.68
N PRO A 677 9.29 31.32 8.19
CA PRO A 677 10.68 30.90 7.98
C PRO A 677 10.92 29.48 8.51
N LEU A 678 11.45 28.59 7.64
CA LEU A 678 11.77 27.22 8.04
C LEU A 678 12.81 27.23 9.15
N ALA A 679 12.69 26.27 10.07
CA ALA A 679 13.77 26.00 11.00
C ALA A 679 15.02 25.43 10.29
N VAL A 680 16.13 25.43 11.03
CA VAL A 680 17.30 24.62 10.69
C VAL A 680 16.90 23.15 10.71
N GLU A 681 17.53 22.36 9.84
CA GLU A 681 17.49 20.88 9.88
C GLU A 681 17.74 20.38 11.32
N PRO A 682 16.97 19.41 11.84
CA PRO A 682 17.23 18.86 13.16
C PRO A 682 18.53 18.04 13.14
N ASP A 683 19.48 18.33 14.04
CA ASP A 683 20.68 17.49 14.21
C ASP A 683 20.34 16.04 14.58
N ASN A 684 19.12 15.80 15.09
CA ASN A 684 18.61 14.55 15.63
C ASN A 684 17.49 13.91 14.80
N ASP A 685 17.42 14.25 13.51
CA ASP A 685 16.66 13.59 12.46
C ASP A 685 16.85 12.06 12.56
N ARG A 686 18.11 11.61 12.44
CA ARG A 686 18.49 10.20 12.44
C ARG A 686 18.67 9.63 13.83
N CYS A 687 18.27 8.37 14.00
CA CYS A 687 18.49 7.63 15.24
C CYS A 687 19.96 7.56 15.69
N ASN A 688 20.93 7.40 14.78
CA ASN A 688 22.36 7.40 15.16
C ASN A 688 22.87 8.78 15.62
N GLN A 689 22.04 9.82 15.53
CA GLN A 689 22.25 11.19 16.00
C GLN A 689 21.25 11.60 17.10
N ALA A 690 20.46 10.66 17.65
CA ALA A 690 19.39 10.93 18.61
C ALA A 690 19.80 11.84 19.79
N GLN A 691 19.07 12.94 20.00
CA GLN A 691 19.44 13.96 20.98
C GLN A 691 19.20 13.48 22.41
N GLU A 692 20.20 13.57 23.29
CA GLU A 692 20.05 13.25 24.71
C GLU A 692 19.04 14.21 25.40
N LEU A 693 17.95 13.65 25.92
CA LEU A 693 16.90 14.37 26.63
C LEU A 693 17.08 14.24 28.15
N ALA A 694 17.32 15.37 28.82
CA ALA A 694 17.50 15.42 30.28
C ALA A 694 16.19 15.76 31.01
N PHE A 695 15.82 14.93 31.99
CA PHE A 695 14.61 15.13 32.80
C PHE A 695 14.76 16.30 33.80
N ASN A 696 13.66 17.01 34.05
CA ASN A 696 13.59 17.98 35.14
C ASN A 696 13.52 17.29 36.53
N PRO A 697 14.06 17.90 37.60
CA PRO A 697 14.07 17.30 38.95
C PRO A 697 12.71 17.17 39.65
N ASP A 698 11.63 17.63 39.02
CA ASP A 698 10.23 17.47 39.45
C ASP A 698 9.46 16.46 38.58
N GLY A 699 10.15 15.74 37.69
CA GLY A 699 9.59 14.74 36.78
C GLY A 699 8.92 15.32 35.54
N VAL A 700 8.62 16.63 35.48
CA VAL A 700 7.81 17.23 34.40
C VAL A 700 8.70 17.96 33.41
N THR A 701 8.93 17.35 32.25
CA THR A 701 9.77 17.88 31.18
C THR A 701 8.89 18.34 30.02
N VAL A 702 8.98 19.63 29.66
CA VAL A 702 8.24 20.22 28.53
C VAL A 702 9.25 20.84 27.57
N PHE A 703 9.19 20.44 26.30
CA PHE A 703 10.11 20.90 25.26
C PHE A 703 9.40 21.11 23.92
N GLY A 704 10.02 21.93 23.07
CA GLY A 704 9.57 22.19 21.71
C GLY A 704 10.39 21.39 20.71
N VAL A 705 9.70 20.71 19.81
CA VAL A 705 10.23 19.95 18.67
C VAL A 705 9.81 20.67 17.39
N ASN A 706 10.49 20.42 16.26
CA ASN A 706 10.06 20.98 14.98
C ASN A 706 10.35 20.05 13.80
N LEU A 707 9.30 19.60 13.13
CA LEU A 707 9.33 18.65 12.01
C LEU A 707 9.40 19.35 10.64
N ASP A 708 9.41 20.69 10.62
CA ASP A 708 9.57 21.57 9.43
C ASP A 708 10.49 20.99 8.34
N ARG A 709 11.72 20.62 8.75
CA ARG A 709 12.81 20.12 7.90
C ARG A 709 13.34 18.76 8.36
N ALA A 710 12.51 17.98 9.05
CA ALA A 710 12.80 16.58 9.30
C ALA A 710 12.55 15.75 8.02
N ASN A 711 13.30 14.65 7.87
CA ASN A 711 13.01 13.61 6.89
C ASN A 711 12.02 12.59 7.48
N ASP A 712 11.52 11.70 6.63
CA ASP A 712 10.96 10.41 7.05
C ASP A 712 12.12 9.41 6.93
N ASP A 713 12.77 9.03 8.04
CA ASP A 713 13.75 7.92 8.03
C ASP A 713 13.56 6.83 9.10
N LEU A 714 12.47 6.91 9.89
CA LEU A 714 12.03 5.88 10.84
C LEU A 714 10.57 5.41 10.66
N SER A 715 10.35 4.36 9.85
CA SER A 715 9.04 3.67 9.82
C SER A 715 8.71 3.03 11.18
N GLY A 716 7.62 3.45 11.82
CA GLY A 716 7.18 2.96 13.13
C GLY A 716 5.66 2.90 13.28
N CYS A 717 5.15 2.66 14.49
CA CYS A 717 3.70 2.67 14.77
C CYS A 717 3.09 4.08 14.92
N ALA A 718 3.70 5.07 14.27
CA ALA A 718 3.36 6.49 14.37
C ALA A 718 2.66 7.02 13.09
N GLY A 719 3.13 6.56 11.93
CA GLY A 719 2.53 6.70 10.60
C GLY A 719 3.37 5.97 9.56
N ASP A 720 2.90 5.94 8.31
CA ASP A 720 3.76 5.73 7.14
C ASP A 720 3.79 7.08 6.38
N GLY A 721 4.97 7.61 6.03
CA GLY A 721 5.11 8.88 5.30
C GLY A 721 5.36 10.12 6.17
N GLY A 722 5.68 9.98 7.46
CA GLY A 722 5.74 11.07 8.44
C GLY A 722 7.15 11.68 8.64
N PRO A 723 7.28 13.01 8.82
CA PRO A 723 8.56 13.62 9.19
C PRO A 723 8.89 13.41 10.67
N ASP A 724 10.01 12.77 10.99
CA ASP A 724 10.32 12.27 12.34
C ASP A 724 11.59 12.88 12.97
N VAL A 725 11.70 12.86 14.31
CA VAL A 725 12.97 13.11 15.01
C VAL A 725 13.13 12.27 16.27
N VAL A 726 14.38 11.99 16.65
CA VAL A 726 14.72 11.04 17.72
C VAL A 726 15.36 11.71 18.94
N TYR A 727 14.87 11.36 20.11
CA TYR A 727 15.46 11.70 21.41
C TYR A 727 15.92 10.43 22.13
N ARG A 728 17.08 10.49 22.77
CA ARG A 728 17.65 9.40 23.58
C ARG A 728 17.49 9.69 25.06
N LEU A 729 16.95 8.73 25.80
CA LEU A 729 16.63 8.80 27.22
C LEU A 729 17.47 7.78 28.01
N THR A 730 17.56 7.95 29.33
CA THR A 730 18.18 6.96 30.21
C THR A 730 17.51 6.99 31.58
N PHE A 731 16.80 5.92 31.94
CA PHE A 731 16.16 5.74 33.24
C PHE A 731 17.12 4.96 34.15
N LEU A 732 17.28 5.41 35.40
CA LEU A 732 18.23 4.84 36.37
C LEU A 732 17.57 3.91 37.40
N GLU A 733 16.25 3.92 37.45
CA GLU A 733 15.34 3.18 38.33
C GLU A 733 14.00 3.03 37.58
N ARG A 734 13.12 2.11 38.00
CA ARG A 734 11.86 1.82 37.29
C ARG A 734 10.94 3.04 37.36
N ALA A 735 10.31 3.40 36.24
CA ALA A 735 9.60 4.68 36.12
C ALA A 735 8.30 4.57 35.32
N ASN A 736 7.26 5.25 35.79
CA ASN A 736 6.04 5.49 35.00
C ASN A 736 6.22 6.76 34.16
N VAL A 737 6.00 6.62 32.85
CA VAL A 737 6.20 7.67 31.84
C VAL A 737 4.85 7.97 31.20
N ARG A 738 4.30 9.16 31.45
CA ARG A 738 3.13 9.70 30.75
C ARG A 738 3.55 10.80 29.79
N LEU A 739 3.25 10.65 28.50
CA LEU A 739 3.62 11.58 27.44
C LEU A 739 2.39 12.10 26.69
N GLN A 740 2.45 13.37 26.29
CA GLN A 740 1.52 14.02 25.37
C GLN A 740 2.32 14.85 24.37
N ALA A 741 2.07 14.64 23.06
CA ALA A 741 2.62 15.46 21.98
C ALA A 741 1.47 16.19 21.28
N ALA A 742 1.67 17.46 20.93
CA ALA A 742 0.66 18.24 20.21
C ALA A 742 1.32 19.26 19.27
N ALA A 743 0.81 19.36 18.03
CA ALA A 743 1.17 20.41 17.11
C ALA A 743 0.80 21.80 17.65
N ALA A 744 1.57 22.83 17.30
CA ALA A 744 1.40 24.18 17.83
C ALA A 744 0.07 24.83 17.37
N GLY A 745 -0.96 24.70 18.21
CA GLY A 745 -2.32 25.18 17.90
C GLY A 745 -3.17 24.15 17.16
N ASP A 746 -2.98 22.86 17.48
CA ASP A 746 -3.74 21.72 16.94
C ASP A 746 -3.68 21.68 15.40
N ALA A 747 -2.48 21.96 14.89
CA ALA A 747 -2.23 22.38 13.52
C ALA A 747 -2.03 21.22 12.51
N PHE A 748 -1.75 20.02 13.03
CA PHE A 748 -1.59 18.75 12.33
C PHE A 748 -1.56 17.63 13.39
N ALA A 749 -1.69 16.37 12.98
CA ALA A 749 -1.67 15.23 13.89
C ALA A 749 -0.23 14.74 14.14
N VAL A 750 0.06 14.37 15.38
CA VAL A 750 1.42 14.02 15.85
C VAL A 750 1.35 12.76 16.68
N SER A 751 2.12 11.74 16.31
CA SER A 751 2.28 10.54 17.13
C SER A 751 3.65 10.53 17.80
N ALA A 752 3.78 9.73 18.84
CA ALA A 752 5.00 9.55 19.61
C ALA A 752 5.21 8.07 19.92
N PHE A 753 6.45 7.63 19.92
CA PHE A 753 6.84 6.23 20.16
C PHE A 753 7.95 6.20 21.20
N LEU A 754 7.84 5.33 22.23
CA LEU A 754 8.91 5.03 23.18
C LEU A 754 9.28 3.54 23.13
N GLY A 755 10.57 3.23 22.95
CA GLY A 755 11.08 1.85 22.87
C GLY A 755 12.57 1.73 23.16
N ALA A 756 13.07 0.50 23.27
CA ALA A 756 14.49 0.23 23.52
C ALA A 756 15.40 0.46 22.29
N ASP A 757 14.81 0.37 21.08
CA ASP A 757 15.42 0.71 19.79
C ASP A 757 14.50 1.69 19.07
N CYS A 758 15.08 2.70 18.42
CA CYS A 758 14.41 3.69 17.58
C CYS A 758 13.78 3.13 16.29
N ARG A 759 14.27 1.98 15.81
CA ARG A 759 13.85 1.35 14.53
C ARG A 759 12.92 0.15 14.72
N ALA A 760 12.65 -0.26 15.96
CA ALA A 760 11.79 -1.40 16.23
C ALA A 760 10.31 -1.06 16.04
N ARG A 761 9.61 -1.84 15.22
CA ARG A 761 8.13 -1.83 15.17
C ARG A 761 7.52 -2.37 16.47
N ASP A 762 8.27 -3.19 17.22
CA ASP A 762 7.91 -3.71 18.54
C ASP A 762 8.13 -2.64 19.63
N ALA A 763 7.23 -1.65 19.64
CA ALA A 763 7.25 -0.56 20.60
C ALA A 763 6.85 -1.02 22.02
N ASN A 764 7.47 -0.45 23.06
CA ASN A 764 6.93 -0.55 24.43
C ASN A 764 5.55 0.13 24.49
N VAL A 765 5.42 1.29 23.84
CA VAL A 765 4.14 1.99 23.62
C VAL A 765 4.28 3.05 22.52
N CYS A 766 3.19 3.36 21.83
CA CYS A 766 3.12 4.46 20.86
C CYS A 766 1.71 5.04 20.71
N GLY A 767 1.63 6.23 20.13
CA GLY A 767 0.40 6.98 19.84
C GLY A 767 0.54 8.48 20.14
N PHE A 768 -0.54 9.22 19.92
CA PHE A 768 -0.69 10.68 20.11
C PHE A 768 -0.43 11.14 21.56
N GLY A 769 -0.50 10.21 22.50
CA GLY A 769 -0.07 10.32 23.88
C GLY A 769 -0.23 8.96 24.55
N PHE A 770 0.56 8.69 25.58
CA PHE A 770 0.59 7.37 26.21
C PHE A 770 0.95 7.44 27.68
N GLU A 771 0.75 6.33 28.38
CA GLU A 771 1.24 6.06 29.72
C GLU A 771 1.77 4.62 29.75
N THR A 772 2.99 4.43 30.26
CA THR A 772 3.67 3.13 30.30
C THR A 772 4.67 3.09 31.46
N GLU A 773 4.98 1.89 31.95
CA GLU A 773 6.06 1.68 32.91
C GLU A 773 7.32 1.20 32.16
N VAL A 774 8.50 1.72 32.53
CA VAL A 774 9.78 1.35 31.92
C VAL A 774 10.80 0.92 32.97
N GLU A 775 11.59 -0.09 32.61
CA GLU A 775 12.71 -0.59 33.40
C GLU A 775 13.94 0.34 33.34
N PRO A 776 14.92 0.22 34.27
CA PRO A 776 16.18 0.95 34.20
C PRO A 776 16.94 0.60 32.91
N GLY A 777 17.09 1.56 32.00
CA GLY A 777 17.63 1.31 30.68
C GLY A 777 17.81 2.55 29.82
N VAL A 778 18.25 2.33 28.58
CA VAL A 778 18.35 3.34 27.53
C VAL A 778 17.17 3.14 26.60
N TYR A 779 16.48 4.23 26.27
CA TYR A 779 15.29 4.22 25.42
C TYR A 779 15.38 5.35 24.39
N TYR A 780 14.62 5.21 23.31
CA TYR A 780 14.46 6.19 22.26
C TYR A 780 13.01 6.65 22.23
N LEU A 781 12.80 7.97 22.23
CA LEU A 781 11.53 8.62 21.94
C LEU A 781 11.61 9.14 20.50
N VAL A 782 10.75 8.64 19.62
CA VAL A 782 10.51 9.25 18.31
C VAL A 782 9.29 10.16 18.42
N ILE A 783 9.37 11.35 17.82
CA ILE A 783 8.25 12.29 17.64
C ILE A 783 8.06 12.44 16.14
N ASP A 784 6.88 12.08 15.65
CA ASP A 784 6.61 11.85 14.23
C ASP A 784 5.26 12.47 13.82
N GLY A 785 5.17 12.94 12.59
CA GLY A 785 3.94 13.45 11.99
C GLY A 785 3.07 12.31 11.44
N SER A 786 1.74 12.44 11.48
CA SER A 786 0.86 11.33 11.00
C SER A 786 0.90 11.05 9.49
N ASP A 787 1.57 11.90 8.72
CA ASP A 787 1.58 11.97 7.27
C ASP A 787 2.62 13.01 6.77
N ALA A 788 2.89 13.05 5.47
CA ALA A 788 3.92 13.92 4.87
C ALA A 788 3.66 15.44 5.04
N ASN A 789 2.41 15.85 5.29
CA ASN A 789 2.04 17.24 5.55
C ASN A 789 2.14 17.61 7.02
N SER A 790 2.42 16.67 7.93
CA SER A 790 2.48 16.91 9.38
C SER A 790 3.78 17.61 9.82
N ARG A 791 4.08 18.71 9.12
CA ARG A 791 5.26 19.56 9.28
C ARG A 791 4.93 20.80 10.11
N GLY A 792 5.76 21.04 11.11
CA GLY A 792 5.71 22.21 11.96
C GLY A 792 6.19 21.98 13.38
N ARG A 793 5.95 22.97 14.25
CA ARG A 793 6.34 22.93 15.66
C ARG A 793 5.41 22.03 16.45
N VAL A 794 6.00 21.15 17.25
CA VAL A 794 5.31 20.29 18.21
C VAL A 794 5.72 20.71 19.62
N THR A 795 4.80 20.71 20.58
CA THR A 795 5.11 20.77 22.01
C THR A 795 4.94 19.38 22.60
N VAL A 796 5.98 18.88 23.26
CA VAL A 796 5.95 17.60 23.98
C VAL A 796 5.97 17.90 25.47
N GLN A 797 5.00 17.35 26.20
CA GLN A 797 5.02 17.26 27.66
C GLN A 797 5.20 15.79 28.06
N MET A 798 6.18 15.54 28.92
CA MET A 798 6.46 14.23 29.49
C MET A 798 6.54 14.35 31.01
N ASN A 799 5.77 13.53 31.71
CA ASN A 799 5.82 13.37 33.16
C ASN A 799 6.48 12.01 33.45
N VAL A 800 7.54 11.99 34.25
CA VAL A 800 8.24 10.78 34.68
C VAL A 800 8.18 10.68 36.21
N GLU A 801 7.53 9.63 36.71
CA GLU A 801 7.43 9.34 38.15
C GLU A 801 8.22 8.07 38.48
N SER A 802 9.15 8.17 39.43
CA SER A 802 9.95 7.04 39.89
C SER A 802 9.10 6.08 40.72
N VAL A 803 9.06 4.82 40.30
CA VAL A 803 8.41 3.71 40.99
C VAL A 803 9.34 3.14 42.07
N GLY A 804 10.63 3.45 41.98
CA GLY A 804 11.69 2.94 42.86
C GLY A 804 12.34 1.68 42.32
N ALA A 805 12.88 0.87 43.22
CA ALA A 805 13.49 -0.42 42.89
C ALA A 805 12.63 -1.57 43.43
N ALA A 806 12.47 -2.59 42.58
CA ALA A 806 11.96 -3.91 42.89
C ALA A 806 12.37 -4.42 44.29
N PRO A 807 11.42 -4.92 45.12
CA PRO A 807 11.75 -5.70 46.30
C PRO A 807 12.67 -6.88 45.96
N ALA A 808 13.70 -7.11 46.77
CA ALA A 808 14.70 -8.15 46.49
C ALA A 808 14.15 -9.59 46.46
N ASN A 809 12.89 -9.79 46.83
CA ASN A 809 12.18 -11.07 46.90
C ASN A 809 10.89 -11.11 46.05
N GLU A 810 10.83 -10.34 44.95
CA GLU A 810 9.79 -10.50 43.91
C GLU A 810 9.69 -11.95 43.44
N VAL A 811 10.78 -12.52 42.91
CA VAL A 811 10.77 -13.86 42.29
C VAL A 811 11.18 -15.00 43.24
N CYS A 812 10.70 -16.21 42.93
CA CYS A 812 10.94 -17.39 43.75
C CYS A 812 12.43 -17.80 43.90
N ASP A 813 13.29 -17.45 42.92
CA ASP A 813 14.75 -17.67 43.02
C ASP A 813 15.44 -16.76 44.07
N SER A 814 14.79 -15.65 44.45
CA SER A 814 15.26 -14.74 45.50
C SER A 814 14.31 -14.66 46.71
N ALA A 815 13.37 -15.60 46.83
CA ALA A 815 12.35 -15.69 47.86
C ALA A 815 12.91 -15.49 49.29
N ALA A 816 12.25 -14.64 50.08
CA ALA A 816 12.70 -14.35 51.44
C ALA A 816 12.38 -15.52 52.39
N VAL A 817 13.41 -16.06 53.05
CA VAL A 817 13.27 -17.23 53.95
C VAL A 817 12.53 -16.87 55.23
N LEU A 818 11.40 -17.54 55.48
CA LEU A 818 10.64 -17.46 56.74
C LEU A 818 11.32 -18.29 57.83
N GLU A 819 12.32 -17.69 58.47
CA GLU A 819 13.13 -18.33 59.52
C GLU A 819 12.29 -18.87 60.69
N SER A 820 12.48 -20.16 60.98
CA SER A 820 11.82 -20.96 62.05
C SER A 820 10.32 -21.22 61.89
N ALA A 821 9.81 -22.20 62.65
CA ALA A 821 8.45 -22.72 62.56
C ALA A 821 7.33 -21.77 63.08
N GLY A 822 7.59 -20.47 63.16
CA GLY A 822 6.56 -19.45 63.40
C GLY A 822 7.14 -18.07 63.71
N GLY A 823 6.52 -17.03 63.16
CA GLY A 823 7.02 -15.66 63.24
C GLY A 823 6.05 -14.63 62.66
N GLN A 824 6.53 -13.38 62.59
CA GLN A 824 5.85 -12.29 61.91
C GLN A 824 6.88 -11.28 61.38
N LEU A 825 6.55 -10.61 60.27
CA LEU A 825 7.33 -9.52 59.67
C LEU A 825 6.41 -8.41 59.14
N LEU A 826 7.01 -7.28 58.77
CA LEU A 826 6.36 -6.23 57.99
C LEU A 826 7.01 -6.20 56.61
N ALA A 827 6.20 -6.09 55.57
CA ALA A 827 6.58 -6.12 54.17
C ALA A 827 5.69 -5.19 53.34
N SER A 828 5.88 -5.17 52.02
CA SER A 828 5.12 -4.34 51.10
C SER A 828 5.17 -4.92 49.69
N THR A 829 4.04 -4.91 48.98
CA THR A 829 3.96 -5.13 47.51
C THR A 829 4.19 -3.83 46.73
N GLN A 830 4.24 -2.67 47.40
CA GLN A 830 4.61 -1.41 46.75
C GLN A 830 5.96 -1.55 46.02
N SER A 831 6.00 -1.10 44.77
CA SER A 831 7.15 -1.18 43.84
C SER A 831 7.49 -2.60 43.36
N ALA A 832 6.67 -3.61 43.64
CA ALA A 832 6.84 -4.94 43.07
C ALA A 832 6.39 -5.04 41.61
N ASN A 833 6.85 -6.08 40.92
CA ASN A 833 6.39 -6.54 39.60
C ASN A 833 5.27 -7.60 39.75
N ASP A 834 4.36 -7.69 38.78
CA ASP A 834 3.36 -8.77 38.66
C ASP A 834 4.01 -9.94 37.89
N ASP A 835 4.46 -10.94 38.66
CA ASP A 835 5.22 -12.11 38.17
C ASP A 835 4.36 -13.40 38.15
N TYR A 836 3.30 -13.48 38.98
CA TYR A 836 2.64 -14.75 39.33
C TYR A 836 1.11 -14.77 39.17
N ARG A 837 0.61 -14.75 37.94
CA ARG A 837 -0.85 -14.72 37.70
C ARG A 837 -1.61 -16.04 37.99
N LEU A 838 -2.57 -15.99 38.92
CA LEU A 838 -3.65 -16.96 39.10
C LEU A 838 -4.89 -16.58 38.26
N LEU A 839 -4.78 -16.70 36.92
CA LEU A 839 -5.85 -16.70 35.90
C LEU A 839 -7.27 -16.25 36.34
N ASP A 840 -7.74 -15.14 35.78
CA ASP A 840 -8.97 -14.30 35.92
C ASP A 840 -10.30 -14.88 36.48
N ALA A 841 -10.43 -16.19 36.65
CA ALA A 841 -11.59 -16.87 37.24
C ALA A 841 -11.20 -17.79 38.41
N ASN A 842 -10.20 -17.37 39.22
CA ASN A 842 -9.65 -18.16 40.30
C ASN A 842 -10.58 -18.23 41.55
N LEU A 843 -11.29 -19.36 41.69
CA LEU A 843 -12.11 -19.73 42.86
C LEU A 843 -11.33 -19.93 44.18
N CYS A 844 -10.17 -19.31 44.34
CA CYS A 844 -9.25 -19.48 45.47
C CYS A 844 -8.80 -18.16 46.10
N THR A 845 -8.78 -17.06 45.32
CA THR A 845 -8.52 -15.68 45.81
C THR A 845 -9.73 -14.75 45.60
N GLY A 846 -10.78 -15.21 44.92
CA GLY A 846 -12.00 -14.45 44.64
C GLY A 846 -11.82 -13.39 43.54
N ASN A 847 -10.72 -12.62 43.65
CA ASN A 847 -10.28 -11.56 42.76
C ASN A 847 -9.15 -12.03 41.81
N ASN A 848 -8.79 -11.15 40.88
CA ASN A 848 -7.61 -11.33 40.03
C ASN A 848 -6.31 -11.05 40.81
N THR A 849 -5.21 -11.45 40.19
CA THR A 849 -3.82 -11.28 40.63
C THR A 849 -3.13 -10.47 39.54
N LEU A 850 -3.10 -9.14 39.70
CA LEU A 850 -2.63 -8.19 38.68
C LEU A 850 -1.85 -7.00 39.28
N GLY A 851 -1.62 -7.00 40.60
CA GLY A 851 -0.70 -6.08 41.26
C GLY A 851 0.58 -6.81 41.70
N GLY A 852 1.57 -6.04 42.16
CA GLY A 852 2.91 -6.58 42.36
C GLY A 852 3.05 -7.66 43.44
N ASP A 853 3.91 -8.65 43.18
CA ASP A 853 4.17 -9.83 43.98
C ASP A 853 5.35 -9.68 44.95
N VAL A 854 5.26 -10.31 46.11
CA VAL A 854 6.44 -10.64 46.93
C VAL A 854 6.39 -12.08 47.44
N VAL A 855 7.45 -12.82 47.15
CA VAL A 855 7.57 -14.24 47.48
C VAL A 855 8.41 -14.47 48.73
N TYR A 856 7.93 -15.40 49.56
CA TYR A 856 8.62 -15.95 50.71
C TYR A 856 8.77 -17.46 50.55
N THR A 857 9.79 -18.06 51.15
CA THR A 857 9.92 -19.53 51.21
C THR A 857 9.87 -20.03 52.66
N LEU A 858 9.15 -21.13 52.87
CA LEU A 858 8.89 -21.75 54.16
C LEU A 858 9.17 -23.25 54.06
N SER A 859 9.86 -23.82 55.05
CA SER A 859 10.09 -25.27 55.14
C SER A 859 9.92 -25.77 56.57
N SER A 860 9.65 -27.06 56.72
CA SER A 860 9.44 -27.71 58.02
C SER A 860 10.36 -28.93 58.18
N PRO A 861 11.03 -29.14 59.33
CA PRO A 861 11.87 -30.32 59.55
C PRO A 861 11.08 -31.61 59.85
N GLN A 862 9.74 -31.55 59.85
CA GLN A 862 8.81 -32.65 60.12
C GLN A 862 7.48 -32.39 59.37
N ASP A 863 6.79 -33.45 58.94
CA ASP A 863 5.44 -33.36 58.36
C ASP A 863 4.49 -32.68 59.37
N GLN A 864 4.01 -31.46 59.07
CA GLN A 864 3.10 -30.74 59.95
C GLN A 864 2.24 -29.70 59.21
N MET A 865 1.03 -29.50 59.75
CA MET A 865 0.12 -28.43 59.30
C MET A 865 0.66 -27.06 59.72
N MET A 866 0.89 -26.20 58.73
CA MET A 866 1.29 -24.80 58.87
C MET A 866 0.13 -23.86 58.52
N TYR A 867 0.25 -22.61 58.95
CA TYR A 867 -0.57 -21.51 58.45
C TYR A 867 0.30 -20.32 58.06
N VAL A 868 -0.24 -19.49 57.16
CA VAL A 868 0.21 -18.13 56.89
C VAL A 868 -0.99 -17.18 56.95
N GLU A 869 -0.77 -15.96 57.43
CA GLU A 869 -1.77 -14.90 57.56
C GLU A 869 -1.16 -13.59 57.06
N ALA A 870 -1.78 -12.94 56.07
CA ALA A 870 -1.36 -11.67 55.51
C ALA A 870 -2.41 -10.58 55.80
N ILE A 871 -1.97 -9.47 56.37
CA ILE A 871 -2.83 -8.38 56.87
C ILE A 871 -2.37 -7.07 56.23
N PRO A 872 -3.12 -6.49 55.26
CA PRO A 872 -2.79 -5.21 54.67
C PRO A 872 -2.92 -4.09 55.71
N GLU A 873 -1.95 -3.18 55.73
CA GLU A 873 -2.11 -1.90 56.41
C GLU A 873 -2.94 -0.95 55.53
N ASN A 874 -3.60 0.04 56.13
CA ASN A 874 -4.47 1.03 55.45
C ASN A 874 -5.74 0.49 54.76
N GLY A 875 -5.84 -0.82 54.47
CA GLY A 875 -7.03 -1.48 53.95
C GLY A 875 -7.15 -1.48 52.42
N TRP A 876 -6.02 -1.62 51.73
CA TRP A 876 -5.99 -2.16 50.35
C TRP A 876 -6.26 -3.68 50.38
N ASP A 877 -6.67 -4.26 49.26
CA ASP A 877 -7.01 -5.68 49.12
C ASP A 877 -5.84 -6.50 48.56
N LEU A 878 -5.62 -7.73 49.05
CA LEU A 878 -4.48 -8.56 48.64
C LEU A 878 -4.89 -10.00 48.33
N SER A 879 -4.15 -10.63 47.43
CA SER A 879 -4.21 -12.06 47.15
C SER A 879 -3.14 -12.81 47.96
N LEU A 880 -3.47 -14.01 48.43
CA LEU A 880 -2.56 -14.87 49.20
C LEU A 880 -2.67 -16.32 48.76
N TYR A 881 -1.54 -16.91 48.36
CA TYR A 881 -1.49 -18.31 47.97
C TYR A 881 -0.14 -18.96 48.25
N VAL A 882 -0.16 -20.29 48.31
CA VAL A 882 0.98 -21.13 48.66
C VAL A 882 1.16 -22.17 47.57
N VAL A 883 2.36 -22.28 47.01
CA VAL A 883 2.68 -23.18 45.87
C VAL A 883 3.87 -24.09 46.20
N SER A 884 3.88 -25.27 45.57
CA SER A 884 4.98 -26.24 45.66
C SER A 884 6.20 -25.82 44.84
N ASP A 885 5.96 -25.23 43.67
CA ASP A 885 6.95 -24.46 42.89
C ASP A 885 6.23 -23.43 42.02
N CYS A 886 6.97 -22.46 41.52
CA CYS A 886 6.41 -21.29 40.84
C CYS A 886 6.34 -21.45 39.31
N SER A 887 6.65 -22.63 38.75
CA SER A 887 6.62 -22.85 37.29
C SER A 887 5.21 -22.79 36.69
N ASN A 888 4.18 -22.97 37.53
CA ASN A 888 2.79 -22.72 37.18
C ASN A 888 1.96 -22.56 38.46
N PRO A 889 1.83 -21.35 39.04
CA PRO A 889 1.20 -21.16 40.33
C PRO A 889 -0.20 -21.80 40.42
N ALA A 890 -1.02 -21.64 39.38
CA ALA A 890 -2.37 -22.20 39.30
C ALA A 890 -2.44 -23.75 39.39
N ARG A 891 -1.45 -24.48 38.85
CA ARG A 891 -1.37 -25.95 38.92
C ARG A 891 -0.55 -26.47 40.11
N ARG A 892 0.32 -25.64 40.69
CA ARG A 892 1.23 -26.00 41.79
C ARG A 892 0.77 -25.55 43.18
N ARG A 893 -0.33 -24.81 43.22
CA ARG A 893 -1.05 -24.36 44.42
C ARG A 893 -1.36 -25.49 45.40
N ILE A 894 -0.86 -25.33 46.62
CA ILE A 894 -1.14 -26.13 47.80
C ILE A 894 -2.35 -25.53 48.54
N ALA A 895 -2.36 -24.22 48.75
CA ALA A 895 -3.44 -23.49 49.43
C ALA A 895 -3.56 -22.04 48.95
N CYS A 896 -4.60 -21.35 49.42
CA CYS A 896 -5.00 -19.99 49.05
C CYS A 896 -5.93 -19.41 50.13
N SER A 897 -6.34 -18.16 49.97
CA SER A 897 -7.41 -17.53 50.76
C SER A 897 -8.20 -16.52 49.91
N ASP A 898 -9.51 -16.48 50.13
CA ASP A 898 -10.50 -15.54 49.57
C ASP A 898 -11.32 -15.02 50.76
N GLY A 899 -10.75 -14.03 51.44
CA GLY A 899 -11.28 -13.38 52.62
C GLY A 899 -11.99 -12.08 52.24
N ALA A 900 -11.48 -10.96 52.74
CA ALA A 900 -12.11 -9.64 52.53
C ALA A 900 -11.18 -8.45 52.77
N LEU A 901 -9.94 -8.72 53.22
CA LEU A 901 -8.83 -7.81 53.51
C LEU A 901 -7.71 -8.65 54.12
N THR A 902 -8.02 -9.45 55.15
CA THR A 902 -7.05 -10.30 55.85
C THR A 902 -7.18 -11.73 55.37
N GLU A 903 -6.10 -12.21 54.78
CA GLU A 903 -6.05 -13.50 54.11
C GLU A 903 -5.30 -14.52 54.96
N ALA A 904 -5.79 -15.76 55.02
CA ALA A 904 -5.20 -16.80 55.86
C ALA A 904 -5.32 -18.20 55.23
N ALA A 905 -4.17 -18.76 54.82
CA ALA A 905 -4.09 -20.09 54.23
C ALA A 905 -3.52 -21.11 55.25
N VAL A 906 -4.11 -22.31 55.29
CA VAL A 906 -3.69 -23.43 56.16
C VAL A 906 -3.40 -24.66 55.28
N PHE A 907 -2.24 -25.29 55.45
CA PHE A 907 -1.69 -26.29 54.53
C PHE A 907 -0.76 -27.29 55.22
N ASP A 908 -0.54 -28.44 54.60
CA ASP A 908 0.46 -29.42 55.04
C ASP A 908 1.83 -29.08 54.43
N VAL A 909 2.91 -29.32 55.17
CA VAL A 909 4.30 -29.15 54.71
C VAL A 909 5.09 -30.41 55.05
N ALA A 910 5.55 -31.12 54.02
CA ALA A 910 6.35 -32.33 54.16
C ALA A 910 7.75 -32.04 54.72
N ALA A 911 8.32 -33.02 55.42
CA ALA A 911 9.62 -32.89 56.07
C ALA A 911 10.77 -32.56 55.08
N ASP A 912 11.47 -31.46 55.35
CA ASP A 912 12.58 -30.88 54.58
C ASP A 912 12.24 -30.46 53.13
N GLU A 913 10.96 -30.43 52.74
CA GLU A 913 10.50 -29.85 51.46
C GLU A 913 10.09 -28.37 51.64
N PRO A 914 10.61 -27.43 50.82
CA PRO A 914 10.20 -26.03 50.86
C PRO A 914 8.91 -25.80 50.06
N VAL A 915 8.12 -24.84 50.51
CA VAL A 915 7.00 -24.25 49.75
C VAL A 915 7.23 -22.75 49.58
N PHE A 916 6.57 -22.16 48.59
CA PHE A 916 6.59 -20.72 48.36
C PHE A 916 5.25 -20.11 48.77
N VAL A 917 5.31 -18.98 49.45
CA VAL A 917 4.16 -18.18 49.92
C VAL A 917 4.22 -16.87 49.18
N ILE A 918 3.19 -16.58 48.40
CA ILE A 918 3.14 -15.43 47.50
C ILE A 918 2.05 -14.48 48.04
N VAL A 919 2.42 -13.21 48.17
CA VAL A 919 1.53 -12.11 48.59
C VAL A 919 1.50 -11.10 47.45
N ASP A 920 0.30 -10.81 46.98
CA ASP A 920 0.02 -10.40 45.61
C ASP A 920 -1.05 -9.29 45.61
N GLY A 921 -1.04 -8.40 44.61
CA GLY A 921 -1.98 -7.30 44.51
C GLY A 921 -3.34 -7.67 43.89
N SER A 922 -4.41 -7.57 44.67
CA SER A 922 -5.78 -7.70 44.17
C SER A 922 -6.13 -6.46 43.34
N ASN A 923 -6.61 -6.67 42.10
CA ASN A 923 -7.08 -5.58 41.22
C ASN A 923 -6.10 -4.40 41.07
N GLU A 924 -4.82 -4.70 40.82
CA GLU A 924 -3.72 -3.72 40.67
C GLU A 924 -3.40 -2.92 41.96
N GLU A 925 -4.04 -3.22 43.10
CA GLU A 925 -3.71 -2.59 44.39
C GLU A 925 -2.38 -3.10 44.96
N ALA A 926 -1.61 -2.22 45.61
CA ALA A 926 -0.35 -2.56 46.26
C ALA A 926 -0.12 -1.71 47.52
N GLY A 927 0.64 -2.24 48.49
CA GLY A 927 0.97 -1.50 49.70
C GLY A 927 1.66 -2.31 50.80
N PRO A 928 1.84 -1.70 51.98
CA PRO A 928 2.43 -2.36 53.15
C PRO A 928 1.48 -3.36 53.81
N PHE A 929 2.02 -4.45 54.33
CA PHE A 929 1.29 -5.50 55.04
C PHE A 929 2.12 -6.14 56.18
N GLN A 930 1.43 -6.78 57.13
CA GLN A 930 2.02 -7.70 58.10
C GLN A 930 1.80 -9.14 57.64
N LEU A 931 2.90 -9.90 57.50
CA LEU A 931 2.86 -11.36 57.31
C LEU A 931 3.08 -12.05 58.66
N ARG A 932 2.33 -13.11 58.94
CA ARG A 932 2.54 -14.05 60.06
C ARG A 932 2.54 -15.48 59.55
N TRP A 933 3.25 -16.36 60.25
CA TRP A 933 3.25 -17.79 59.96
C TRP A 933 3.44 -18.60 61.24
N GLY A 934 3.05 -19.89 61.22
CA GLY A 934 3.30 -20.81 62.32
C GLY A 934 2.71 -22.19 62.13
N VAL A 935 2.91 -23.06 63.12
CA VAL A 935 2.26 -24.38 63.18
C VAL A 935 0.80 -24.22 63.59
N ALA A 936 -0.13 -24.86 62.87
CA ALA A 936 -1.57 -24.80 63.16
C ALA A 936 -1.98 -25.91 64.17
N GLU A 937 -2.77 -25.58 65.20
CA GLU A 937 -3.31 -26.59 66.12
C GLU A 937 -4.53 -27.28 65.49
N CYS A 938 -4.29 -28.21 64.58
CA CYS A 938 -5.32 -29.00 63.91
C CYS A 938 -5.89 -30.12 64.78
N ARG A 939 -7.22 -30.08 65.00
CA ARG A 939 -7.97 -31.17 65.64
C ARG A 939 -8.76 -31.93 64.58
N LEU A 940 -8.57 -33.24 64.58
CA LEU A 940 -9.30 -34.16 63.73
C LEU A 940 -10.74 -34.27 64.26
N ASP A 941 -11.73 -33.80 63.50
CA ASP A 941 -13.13 -33.86 63.92
C ASP A 941 -13.74 -35.22 63.55
N VAL A 942 -14.30 -35.91 64.55
CA VAL A 942 -14.56 -37.37 64.46
C VAL A 942 -16.04 -37.70 64.23
N ASP A 943 -16.93 -36.70 64.24
CA ASP A 943 -18.38 -36.89 64.06
C ASP A 943 -18.80 -36.96 62.57
N CYS A 944 -18.23 -37.92 61.83
CA CYS A 944 -18.68 -38.31 60.49
C CYS A 944 -18.98 -39.82 60.41
N ALA A 945 -20.22 -40.16 60.05
CA ALA A 945 -20.63 -41.53 59.83
C ALA A 945 -20.16 -42.05 58.45
N GLU A 946 -19.91 -43.35 58.36
CA GLU A 946 -19.66 -44.10 57.11
C GLU A 946 -18.43 -43.71 56.28
N GLY A 947 -17.46 -43.00 56.87
CA GLY A 947 -16.04 -43.26 56.63
C GLY A 947 -15.39 -42.68 55.37
N GLN A 948 -15.93 -41.58 54.81
CA GLN A 948 -15.29 -40.80 53.75
C GLN A 948 -15.28 -39.29 54.01
N CYS A 949 -14.62 -38.87 55.10
CA CYS A 949 -14.00 -37.55 55.25
C CYS A 949 -12.83 -37.67 56.25
N ILE A 950 -11.79 -36.84 56.07
CA ILE A 950 -10.87 -36.46 57.14
C ILE A 950 -10.94 -34.95 57.18
N ASP A 951 -11.68 -34.40 58.14
CA ASP A 951 -11.86 -32.97 58.29
C ASP A 951 -11.05 -32.48 59.51
N TYR A 952 -10.28 -31.42 59.32
CA TYR A 952 -9.35 -30.89 60.33
C TYR A 952 -9.80 -29.49 60.74
N THR A 953 -10.44 -29.39 61.91
CA THR A 953 -10.73 -28.11 62.55
C THR A 953 -9.43 -27.55 63.12
N CYS A 954 -8.73 -26.75 62.31
CA CYS A 954 -7.49 -26.08 62.67
C CYS A 954 -7.72 -24.77 63.41
N ILE A 955 -7.02 -24.60 64.53
CA ILE A 955 -7.00 -23.36 65.30
C ILE A 955 -5.72 -22.61 64.93
N VAL A 956 -5.88 -21.43 64.30
CA VAL A 956 -4.81 -20.43 64.17
C VAL A 956 -4.66 -19.70 65.53
N PRO A 957 -3.42 -19.47 66.04
CA PRO A 957 -3.17 -18.94 67.40
C PRO A 957 -3.63 -17.50 67.68
#